data_AF-A0ABD3VQ79-F1
#
_entry.id   AF-A0ABD3VQ79-F1
#
_cell.length_a   1.000
_cell.length_b   1.000
_cell.length_c   1.000
_cell.angle_alpha   90.00
_cell.angle_beta   90.00
_cell.angle_gamma   90.00
#
_symmetry.space_group_name_H-M   'P 1'
#
loop_
_entity.id
_entity.type
_entity.pdbx_description
1 polymer ?
#
loop_
_entity_poly.entity_id
_entity_poly.type
_entity_poly.pdbx_seq_one_letter_code
_entity_poly.pdbx_strand_id
1 'polypeptide(L)'
;MKDFQFHKLHKKIGKMLEKFATLFAGEKISILHLMMESHRAVNALLIWTTILFHYHIVSGQAPSACARLNTAQVRQVISQSIQKAQAALQAQKTLNEYLLRIGFDEPVNTSPTQPKTYHQHYAAFQHLNSEAAVQVDSGFMVNHATTEMSIALQMSLVELAMCPQVVSIWHELIGAVCIRRQETCDPSEKYRRIDGACNNLANPLWGRSNRPHRRLLPAMYMDGVSMPKQVGVSGEPLPSARHVSNVVHKQDPCCPLAERDLSLYVMQWGQMLDHDLTDTAIEKGAEGGNIMCCNISQELLSQRSACFPIQIPANDERFSNPCMNFVRSVAGHDDMCGFGPRNQLNQASSYLDASFLYGHNDEDAREIRAYERGLLRMTEQELFPPGAVDETQCQTDRPGHYCMKSGDFRIHVMPGLTALQVLFLREHNRIAKILGQLNPKWCDEDIYQETRKIVVGVIQHITYKHWLPYILGPEFAMKTGLTPKPEGYNTVYDMNTDATISNVFGVAPFRFGHTLLQNTVLFMKDSGMHIRNELAFNRPGMIFSDQAKGCAYVGYGLAIHPASKADGLIVSSVRDNLFLDHNGQSFDLISLNIQRSRDHAVPGYNAWRKYCKLPCAFHFGTGPGGLVDHSPENVRKLHSVYRHPDDIDIFPGGISETPLPGGVIGPLFGCIVGQQFLNLKKGDRFYYENAFPNTGFTEAQLNSVKKMTLGKLLCLHFHLPHIQVDPFRMPHAMNPPTPCGMFPDLEFSLWKA
;
A
#
# COMPACT_ATOMS: atom_id res chain seq x y z
N MET A 1 -14.40 45.08 -20.42
CA MET A 1 -15.45 44.03 -20.55
C MET A 1 -15.52 43.08 -19.34
N LYS A 2 -14.41 42.75 -18.65
CA LYS A 2 -14.42 41.88 -17.46
C LYS A 2 -15.07 42.51 -16.20
N ASP A 3 -14.87 43.81 -15.94
CA ASP A 3 -15.50 44.49 -14.79
C ASP A 3 -17.03 44.63 -14.89
N PHE A 4 -17.55 44.76 -16.12
CA PHE A 4 -18.99 44.86 -16.37
C PHE A 4 -19.72 43.53 -16.13
N GLN A 5 -19.04 42.39 -16.37
CA GLN A 5 -19.54 41.05 -16.09
C GLN A 5 -19.55 40.76 -14.57
N PHE A 6 -18.52 41.24 -13.85
CA PHE A 6 -18.40 41.08 -12.39
C PHE A 6 -19.47 41.89 -11.64
N HIS A 7 -19.75 43.13 -12.06
CA HIS A 7 -20.80 43.95 -11.47
C HIS A 7 -22.21 43.38 -11.71
N LYS A 8 -22.44 42.76 -12.88
CA LYS A 8 -23.69 42.02 -13.17
C LYS A 8 -23.86 40.77 -12.30
N LEU A 9 -22.77 40.04 -12.03
CA LEU A 9 -22.79 38.85 -11.17
C LEU A 9 -23.03 39.22 -9.70
N HIS A 10 -22.39 40.29 -9.21
CA HIS A 10 -22.58 40.81 -7.86
C HIS A 10 -24.03 41.29 -7.62
N LYS A 11 -24.62 42.00 -8.59
CA LYS A 11 -26.05 42.38 -8.54
C LYS A 11 -26.99 41.17 -8.58
N LYS A 12 -26.63 40.10 -9.30
CA LYS A 12 -27.42 38.85 -9.33
C LYS A 12 -27.38 38.11 -7.99
N ILE A 13 -26.22 38.07 -7.35
CA ILE A 13 -26.04 37.44 -6.03
C ILE A 13 -26.73 38.27 -4.94
N GLY A 14 -26.62 39.60 -4.96
CA GLY A 14 -27.33 40.49 -4.04
C GLY A 14 -28.85 40.31 -4.10
N LYS A 15 -29.44 40.25 -5.31
CA LYS A 15 -30.87 39.97 -5.50
C LYS A 15 -31.31 38.57 -5.06
N MET A 16 -30.39 37.59 -5.11
CA MET A 16 -30.64 36.23 -4.67
C MET A 16 -30.64 36.14 -3.13
N LEU A 17 -29.75 36.88 -2.47
CA LEU A 17 -29.69 37.00 -1.02
C LEU A 17 -30.87 37.81 -0.45
N GLU A 18 -31.31 38.88 -1.12
CA GLU A 18 -32.54 39.62 -0.76
C GLU A 18 -33.79 38.72 -0.85
N LYS A 19 -33.89 37.90 -1.90
CA LYS A 19 -34.95 36.88 -2.02
C LYS A 19 -34.91 35.86 -0.87
N PHE A 20 -33.71 35.46 -0.46
CA PHE A 20 -33.48 34.58 0.68
C PHE A 20 -33.97 35.21 1.99
N ALA A 21 -33.69 36.50 2.21
CA ALA A 21 -34.14 37.23 3.39
C ALA A 21 -35.68 37.38 3.44
N THR A 22 -36.35 37.59 2.30
CA THR A 22 -37.82 37.64 2.24
C THR A 22 -38.50 36.29 2.45
N LEU A 23 -37.86 35.17 2.09
CA LEU A 23 -38.38 33.82 2.34
C LEU A 23 -38.39 33.44 3.83
N PHE A 24 -37.56 34.07 4.66
CA PHE A 24 -37.56 33.89 6.12
C PHE A 24 -38.60 34.74 6.85
N ALA A 25 -39.21 35.73 6.18
CA ALA A 25 -40.11 36.70 6.81
C ALA A 25 -41.62 36.35 6.68
N GLY A 26 -42.00 35.27 5.99
CA GLY A 26 -43.41 34.90 5.79
C GLY A 26 -43.65 33.42 5.50
N GLU A 27 -44.27 32.75 6.48
CA GLU A 27 -45.03 31.47 6.47
C GLU A 27 -44.49 30.20 5.75
N LYS A 28 -44.47 29.11 6.55
CA LYS A 28 -44.47 27.66 6.24
C LYS A 28 -43.83 27.21 4.92
N ILE A 29 -42.49 27.12 4.93
CA ILE A 29 -41.70 26.44 3.90
C ILE A 29 -41.44 24.99 4.32
N SER A 30 -41.65 24.03 3.41
CA SER A 30 -41.35 22.61 3.64
C SER A 30 -39.84 22.37 3.82
N ILE A 31 -39.47 21.48 4.74
CA ILE A 31 -38.07 21.10 5.07
C ILE A 31 -37.28 20.70 3.81
N LEU A 32 -37.94 20.11 2.80
CA LEU A 32 -37.33 19.70 1.54
C LEU A 32 -36.84 20.89 0.70
N HIS A 33 -37.53 22.04 0.78
CA HIS A 33 -37.15 23.25 0.05
C HIS A 33 -35.98 23.98 0.73
N LEU A 34 -35.94 23.96 2.06
CA LEU A 34 -34.82 24.47 2.87
C LEU A 34 -33.53 23.66 2.64
N MET A 35 -33.63 22.33 2.49
CA MET A 35 -32.49 21.46 2.18
C MET A 35 -31.96 21.66 0.74
N MET A 36 -32.82 21.92 -0.24
CA MET A 36 -32.37 22.19 -1.61
C MET A 36 -31.68 23.54 -1.77
N GLU A 37 -32.19 24.58 -1.09
CA GLU A 37 -31.62 25.94 -1.15
C GLU A 37 -30.34 26.06 -0.31
N SER A 38 -30.21 25.31 0.81
CA SER A 38 -28.94 25.21 1.55
C SER A 38 -27.85 24.53 0.72
N HIS A 39 -28.18 23.49 -0.05
CA HIS A 39 -27.24 22.84 -0.97
C HIS A 39 -26.77 23.77 -2.09
N ARG A 40 -27.64 24.65 -2.59
CA ARG A 40 -27.29 25.70 -3.55
C ARG A 40 -26.41 26.79 -2.92
N ALA A 41 -26.68 27.17 -1.68
CA ALA A 41 -25.87 28.14 -0.94
C ALA A 41 -24.46 27.60 -0.67
N VAL A 42 -24.34 26.32 -0.28
CA VAL A 42 -23.05 25.63 -0.08
C VAL A 42 -22.29 25.50 -1.40
N ASN A 43 -22.96 25.11 -2.49
CA ASN A 43 -22.34 25.07 -3.82
C ASN A 43 -21.94 26.46 -4.32
N ALA A 44 -22.73 27.50 -4.06
CA ALA A 44 -22.37 28.87 -4.38
C ALA A 44 -21.16 29.35 -3.57
N LEU A 45 -21.05 28.96 -2.29
CA LEU A 45 -19.90 29.24 -1.43
C LEU A 45 -18.63 28.53 -1.95
N LEU A 46 -18.74 27.27 -2.35
CA LEU A 46 -17.67 26.48 -2.97
C LEU A 46 -17.21 27.06 -4.31
N ILE A 47 -18.15 27.55 -5.12
CA ILE A 47 -17.83 28.24 -6.37
C ILE A 47 -17.15 29.58 -6.07
N TRP A 48 -17.61 30.32 -5.06
CA TRP A 48 -17.00 31.58 -4.63
C TRP A 48 -15.58 31.40 -4.11
N THR A 49 -15.33 30.38 -3.28
CA THR A 49 -13.99 30.07 -2.79
C THR A 49 -13.07 29.59 -3.92
N THR A 50 -13.59 28.84 -4.90
CA THR A 50 -12.83 28.42 -6.09
C THR A 50 -12.50 29.60 -7.02
N ILE A 51 -13.43 30.57 -7.15
CA ILE A 51 -13.22 31.80 -7.93
C ILE A 51 -12.24 32.73 -7.22
N LEU A 52 -12.33 32.89 -5.90
CA LEU A 52 -11.33 33.60 -5.09
C LEU A 52 -9.95 32.93 -5.19
N PHE A 53 -9.90 31.60 -5.17
CA PHE A 53 -8.67 30.82 -5.34
C PHE A 53 -8.02 31.10 -6.71
N HIS A 54 -8.79 31.06 -7.80
CA HIS A 54 -8.29 31.41 -9.12
C HIS A 54 -7.91 32.90 -9.23
N TYR A 55 -8.68 33.79 -8.58
CA TYR A 55 -8.40 35.23 -8.59
C TYR A 55 -7.09 35.56 -7.85
N HIS A 56 -6.84 34.99 -6.67
CA HIS A 56 -5.62 35.23 -5.89
C HIS A 56 -4.37 34.61 -6.54
N ILE A 57 -4.50 33.47 -7.20
CA ILE A 57 -3.39 32.85 -7.94
C ILE A 57 -3.04 33.67 -9.20
N VAL A 58 -4.05 34.19 -9.92
CA VAL A 58 -3.84 34.94 -11.17
C VAL A 58 -3.50 36.42 -10.94
N SER A 59 -3.88 37.02 -9.81
CA SER A 59 -3.65 38.44 -9.53
C SER A 59 -2.35 38.77 -8.78
N GLY A 60 -1.64 37.75 -8.25
CA GLY A 60 -0.41 37.96 -7.46
C GLY A 60 -0.61 38.73 -6.15
N GLN A 61 -1.86 38.99 -5.74
CA GLN A 61 -2.16 39.64 -4.47
C GLN A 61 -2.25 38.59 -3.36
N ALA A 62 -1.30 38.65 -2.41
CA ALA A 62 -1.31 37.84 -1.21
C ALA A 62 -2.68 37.96 -0.49
N PRO A 63 -3.24 36.86 0.05
CA PRO A 63 -4.49 36.88 0.80
C PRO A 63 -4.46 37.95 1.91
N SER A 64 -5.61 38.53 2.24
CA SER A 64 -5.74 39.52 3.33
C SER A 64 -5.21 38.98 4.67
N ALA A 65 -5.23 37.66 4.87
CA ALA A 65 -4.63 36.98 6.01
C ALA A 65 -3.10 37.18 6.09
N CYS A 66 -2.38 37.09 4.97
CA CYS A 66 -0.91 37.24 4.93
C CYS A 66 -0.47 38.70 5.15
N ALA A 67 -1.30 39.68 4.76
CA ALA A 67 -1.00 41.10 4.94
C ALA A 67 -0.94 41.52 6.43
N ARG A 68 -1.55 40.74 7.33
CA ARG A 68 -1.54 40.97 8.78
C ARG A 68 -0.33 40.39 9.50
N LEU A 69 0.47 39.57 8.81
CA LEU A 69 1.58 38.84 9.41
C LEU A 69 2.87 39.68 9.36
N ASN A 70 3.43 39.99 10.52
CA ASN A 70 4.76 40.60 10.63
C ASN A 70 5.85 39.51 10.55
N THR A 71 6.86 39.70 9.70
CA THR A 71 8.01 38.79 9.53
C THR A 71 8.68 38.37 10.84
N ALA A 72 8.91 39.31 11.77
CA ALA A 72 9.54 39.02 13.05
C ALA A 72 8.65 38.14 13.93
N GLN A 73 7.33 38.41 13.94
CA GLN A 73 6.35 37.60 14.66
C GLN A 73 6.26 36.20 14.07
N VAL A 74 6.19 36.06 12.74
CA VAL A 74 6.16 34.76 12.06
C VAL A 74 7.40 33.93 12.39
N ARG A 75 8.59 34.55 12.35
CA ARG A 75 9.84 33.87 12.73
C ARG A 75 9.83 33.41 14.19
N GLN A 76 9.35 34.25 15.10
CA GLN A 76 9.22 33.88 16.50
C GLN A 76 8.25 32.71 16.68
N VAL A 77 7.07 32.75 16.05
CA VAL A 77 6.06 31.69 16.14
C VAL A 77 6.58 30.37 15.60
N ILE A 78 7.23 30.37 14.43
CA ILE A 78 7.81 29.16 13.84
C ILE A 78 8.91 28.60 14.75
N SER A 79 9.81 29.45 15.24
CA SER A 79 10.87 29.02 16.16
C SER A 79 10.31 28.40 17.44
N GLN A 80 9.27 29.00 18.03
CA GLN A 80 8.61 28.47 19.23
C GLN A 80 7.89 27.15 18.93
N SER A 81 7.26 27.02 17.76
CA SER A 81 6.58 25.79 17.34
C SER A 81 7.56 24.63 17.19
N ILE A 82 8.74 24.89 16.61
CA ILE A 82 9.84 23.90 16.51
C ILE A 82 10.35 23.51 17.90
N GLN A 83 10.55 24.48 18.81
CA GLN A 83 11.00 24.19 20.18
C GLN A 83 9.99 23.33 20.95
N LYS A 84 8.68 23.63 20.82
CA LYS A 84 7.62 22.81 21.42
C LYS A 84 7.60 21.39 20.85
N ALA A 85 7.76 21.25 19.53
CA ALA A 85 7.87 19.95 18.89
C ALA A 85 9.07 19.15 19.42
N GLN A 86 10.21 19.80 19.64
CA GLN A 86 11.41 19.15 20.18
C GLN A 86 11.18 18.65 21.62
N ALA A 87 10.55 19.48 22.45
CA ALA A 87 10.17 19.08 23.81
C ALA A 87 9.16 17.92 23.80
N ALA A 88 8.18 17.94 22.90
CA ALA A 88 7.20 16.87 22.74
C ALA A 88 7.85 15.57 22.27
N LEU A 89 8.79 15.61 21.32
CA LEU A 89 9.54 14.44 20.86
C LEU A 89 10.35 13.84 22.00
N GLN A 90 11.07 14.68 22.76
CA GLN A 90 11.83 14.20 23.92
C GLN A 90 10.92 13.56 24.97
N ALA A 91 9.75 14.14 25.22
CA ALA A 91 8.76 13.56 26.13
C ALA A 91 8.24 12.19 25.64
N GLN A 92 7.98 12.03 24.33
CA GLN A 92 7.62 10.73 23.75
C GLN A 92 8.73 9.70 23.94
N LYS A 93 10.00 10.07 23.70
CA LYS A 93 11.15 9.17 23.87
C LYS A 93 11.31 8.72 25.31
N THR A 94 11.29 9.66 26.26
CA THR A 94 11.36 9.36 27.69
C THR A 94 10.19 8.51 28.16
N LEU A 95 8.98 8.75 27.65
CA LEU A 95 7.82 7.89 27.95
C LEU A 95 8.01 6.47 27.40
N ASN A 96 8.46 6.31 26.16
CA ASN A 96 8.72 5.01 25.56
C ASN A 96 9.83 4.24 26.32
N GLU A 97 10.91 4.90 26.72
CA GLU A 97 11.97 4.32 27.55
C GLU A 97 11.42 3.86 28.91
N TYR A 98 10.58 4.69 29.54
CA TYR A 98 9.95 4.34 30.81
C TYR A 98 9.04 3.12 30.67
N LEU A 99 8.18 3.09 29.65
CA LEU A 99 7.23 2.00 29.40
C LEU A 99 7.93 0.69 29.05
N LEU A 100 9.03 0.75 28.29
CA LEU A 100 9.89 -0.41 28.05
C LEU A 100 10.52 -0.91 29.36
N ARG A 101 11.10 -0.01 30.17
CA ARG A 101 11.80 -0.35 31.41
C ARG A 101 10.89 -1.02 32.45
N ILE A 102 9.62 -0.61 32.54
CA ILE A 102 8.66 -1.24 33.47
C ILE A 102 8.03 -2.53 32.91
N GLY A 103 8.42 -2.95 31.70
CA GLY A 103 7.90 -4.14 31.04
C GLY A 103 6.48 -3.99 30.49
N PHE A 104 6.02 -2.76 30.26
CA PHE A 104 4.72 -2.51 29.64
C PHE A 104 4.79 -2.63 28.12
N ASP A 105 5.76 -1.97 27.49
CA ASP A 105 6.09 -2.20 26.09
C ASP A 105 7.00 -3.43 25.97
N GLU A 106 6.85 -4.20 24.89
CA GLU A 106 7.64 -5.41 24.70
C GLU A 106 9.01 -5.07 24.11
N PRO A 107 10.13 -5.62 24.63
CA PRO A 107 11.43 -5.45 24.02
C PRO A 107 11.49 -6.14 22.64
N VAL A 108 12.45 -5.72 21.82
CA VAL A 108 12.90 -6.52 20.66
C VAL A 108 13.40 -7.84 21.23
N ASN A 109 12.67 -8.93 20.97
CA ASN A 109 12.75 -10.17 21.73
C ASN A 109 14.20 -10.70 21.81
N THR A 110 14.74 -10.92 23.02
CA THR A 110 16.13 -11.31 23.23
C THR A 110 16.33 -12.80 23.59
N SER A 111 15.29 -13.64 23.55
CA SER A 111 15.46 -15.07 23.87
C SER A 111 14.66 -16.04 22.99
N PRO A 112 15.32 -17.04 22.35
CA PRO A 112 14.67 -18.12 21.59
C PRO A 112 13.76 -19.03 22.43
N THR A 113 13.81 -18.93 23.76
CA THR A 113 13.12 -19.84 24.68
C THR A 113 11.71 -19.38 25.09
N GLN A 114 11.28 -18.17 24.72
CA GLN A 114 9.95 -17.69 25.07
C GLN A 114 8.88 -18.17 24.07
N PRO A 115 7.70 -18.63 24.53
CA PRO A 115 6.58 -18.91 23.67
C PRO A 115 6.20 -17.67 22.86
N LYS A 116 6.10 -17.82 21.53
CA LYS A 116 5.77 -16.70 20.66
C LYS A 116 4.34 -16.23 20.90
N THR A 117 4.21 -14.96 21.25
CA THR A 117 2.91 -14.31 21.54
C THR A 117 2.32 -13.66 20.30
N TYR A 118 1.02 -13.41 20.37
CA TYR A 118 0.25 -12.62 19.43
C TYR A 118 0.90 -11.29 19.03
N HIS A 119 1.44 -10.54 20.00
CA HIS A 119 2.11 -9.26 19.74
C HIS A 119 3.44 -9.43 19.02
N GLN A 120 4.23 -10.45 19.39
CA GLN A 120 5.49 -10.77 18.70
C GLN A 120 5.25 -11.17 17.23
N HIS A 121 4.20 -11.94 16.95
CA HIS A 121 3.84 -12.28 15.56
C HIS A 121 3.48 -11.06 14.72
N TYR A 122 2.80 -10.10 15.30
CA TYR A 122 2.44 -8.87 14.61
C TYR A 122 3.63 -7.93 14.46
N ALA A 123 4.49 -7.85 15.47
CA ALA A 123 5.74 -7.12 15.43
C ALA A 123 6.69 -7.61 14.33
N ALA A 124 6.65 -8.90 13.99
CA ALA A 124 7.35 -9.47 12.83
C ALA A 124 7.03 -8.75 11.52
N PHE A 125 5.88 -8.06 11.44
CA PHE A 125 5.42 -7.26 10.30
C PHE A 125 5.69 -5.76 10.42
N GLN A 126 6.18 -5.32 11.57
CA GLN A 126 6.50 -3.93 11.85
C GLN A 126 8.00 -3.72 11.70
N HIS A 127 8.54 -3.98 10.52
CA HIS A 127 9.94 -3.68 10.26
C HIS A 127 10.13 -2.18 10.07
N LEU A 128 11.19 -1.65 10.66
CA LEU A 128 11.64 -0.28 10.45
C LEU A 128 13.12 -0.35 10.08
N ASN A 129 13.44 -0.10 8.81
CA ASN A 129 14.82 -0.11 8.35
C ASN A 129 15.59 1.12 8.89
N SER A 130 16.92 1.03 8.85
CA SER A 130 17.83 2.06 9.38
C SER A 130 17.58 3.44 8.75
N GLU A 131 17.32 3.49 7.45
CA GLU A 131 17.07 4.73 6.72
C GLU A 131 15.72 5.39 7.08
N ALA A 132 14.68 4.58 7.27
CA ALA A 132 13.37 5.02 7.73
C ALA A 132 13.41 5.50 9.18
N ALA A 133 14.20 4.83 10.04
CA ALA A 133 14.37 5.20 11.45
C ALA A 133 14.89 6.64 11.61
N VAL A 134 15.79 7.10 10.72
CA VAL A 134 16.29 8.48 10.73
C VAL A 134 15.18 9.50 10.42
N GLN A 135 14.14 9.12 9.66
CA GLN A 135 13.06 10.03 9.28
C GLN A 135 11.94 10.12 10.32
N VAL A 136 11.84 9.18 11.26
CA VAL A 136 10.79 9.15 12.29
C VAL A 136 10.74 10.45 13.08
N ASP A 137 11.89 10.85 13.63
CA ASP A 137 12.02 12.05 14.45
C ASP A 137 11.68 13.30 13.63
N SER A 138 12.25 13.44 12.42
CA SER A 138 12.02 14.58 11.55
C SER A 138 10.55 14.69 11.12
N GLY A 139 9.89 13.56 10.81
CA GLY A 139 8.46 13.53 10.48
C GLY A 139 7.57 13.94 11.64
N PHE A 140 7.85 13.42 12.85
CA PHE A 140 7.16 13.83 14.08
C PHE A 140 7.33 15.34 14.31
N MET A 141 8.55 15.83 14.22
CA MET A 141 8.89 17.24 14.41
C MET A 141 8.15 18.15 13.44
N VAL A 142 8.18 17.81 12.15
CA VAL A 142 7.48 18.59 11.10
C VAL A 142 5.98 18.63 11.37
N ASN A 143 5.35 17.49 11.66
CA ASN A 143 3.90 17.46 11.89
C ASN A 143 3.52 18.22 13.17
N HIS A 144 4.22 18.00 14.28
CA HIS A 144 3.90 18.67 15.53
C HIS A 144 4.14 20.18 15.46
N ALA A 145 5.26 20.61 14.87
CA ALA A 145 5.54 22.03 14.66
C ALA A 145 4.53 22.67 13.68
N THR A 146 4.04 21.92 12.69
CA THR A 146 2.96 22.38 11.80
C THR A 146 1.67 22.64 12.58
N THR A 147 1.26 21.71 13.45
CA THR A 147 0.08 21.87 14.31
C THR A 147 0.20 23.08 15.22
N GLU A 148 1.33 23.22 15.93
CA GLU A 148 1.59 24.35 16.83
C GLU A 148 1.57 25.69 16.09
N MET A 149 2.18 25.75 14.90
CA MET A 149 2.18 26.94 14.06
C MET A 149 0.78 27.31 13.58
N SER A 150 0.00 26.32 13.13
CA SER A 150 -1.39 26.53 12.66
C SER A 150 -2.28 27.07 13.78
N ILE A 151 -2.15 26.53 14.99
CA ILE A 151 -2.86 27.00 16.19
C ILE A 151 -2.43 28.43 16.55
N ALA A 152 -1.12 28.69 16.62
CA ALA A 152 -0.59 29.98 17.03
C ALA A 152 -0.95 31.12 16.08
N LEU A 153 -0.99 30.84 14.78
CA LEU A 153 -1.38 31.81 13.75
C LEU A 153 -2.89 31.86 13.49
N GLN A 154 -3.67 30.90 14.03
CA GLN A 154 -5.10 30.72 13.75
C GLN A 154 -5.40 30.64 12.25
N MET A 155 -4.56 29.90 11.53
CA MET A 155 -4.63 29.76 10.08
C MET A 155 -4.64 28.30 9.69
N SER A 156 -5.51 27.95 8.74
CA SER A 156 -5.51 26.63 8.10
C SER A 156 -4.22 26.41 7.32
N LEU A 157 -3.90 25.14 7.03
CA LEU A 157 -2.73 24.80 6.20
C LEU A 157 -2.76 25.45 4.82
N VAL A 158 -3.95 25.61 4.24
CA VAL A 158 -4.13 26.27 2.94
C VAL A 158 -3.76 27.75 3.06
N GLU A 159 -4.25 28.44 4.08
CA GLU A 159 -3.92 29.85 4.30
C GLU A 159 -2.44 30.05 4.59
N LEU A 160 -1.83 29.17 5.39
CA LEU A 160 -0.39 29.19 5.67
C LEU A 160 0.43 29.01 4.39
N ALA A 161 0.08 28.02 3.55
CA ALA A 161 0.75 27.75 2.28
C ALA A 161 0.64 28.91 1.28
N MET A 162 -0.41 29.72 1.38
CA MET A 162 -0.60 30.91 0.55
C MET A 162 0.20 32.14 1.03
N CYS A 163 0.94 32.07 2.15
CA CYS A 163 1.77 33.16 2.67
C CYS A 163 3.26 32.92 2.39
N PRO A 164 3.87 33.57 1.38
CA PRO A 164 5.26 33.32 0.99
C PRO A 164 6.27 33.56 2.12
N GLN A 165 6.02 34.55 2.99
CA GLN A 165 6.88 34.80 4.15
C GLN A 165 6.90 33.64 5.16
N VAL A 166 5.76 32.96 5.37
CA VAL A 166 5.65 31.81 6.27
C VAL A 166 6.43 30.65 5.69
N VAL A 167 6.22 30.33 4.41
CA VAL A 167 6.92 29.26 3.69
C VAL A 167 8.43 29.49 3.70
N SER A 168 8.88 30.70 3.40
CA SER A 168 10.31 31.04 3.38
C SER A 168 10.96 30.90 4.75
N ILE A 169 10.34 31.46 5.79
CA ILE A 169 10.89 31.40 7.16
C ILE A 169 10.85 29.97 7.70
N TRP A 170 9.79 29.21 7.41
CA TRP A 170 9.71 27.79 7.75
C TRP A 170 10.88 27.02 7.16
N HIS A 171 11.11 27.17 5.85
CA HIS A 171 12.19 26.48 5.14
C HIS A 171 13.59 26.85 5.66
N GLU A 172 13.79 28.07 6.15
CA GLU A 172 15.03 28.51 6.79
C GLU A 172 15.22 27.81 8.15
N LEU A 173 14.18 27.79 9.00
CA LEU A 173 14.29 27.32 10.38
C LEU A 173 14.22 25.79 10.50
N ILE A 174 13.41 25.11 9.69
CA ILE A 174 13.21 23.65 9.78
C ILE A 174 14.40 22.85 9.24
N GLY A 175 15.26 23.46 8.42
CA GLY A 175 16.41 22.80 7.79
C GLY A 175 17.43 22.23 8.79
N ALA A 176 17.43 22.72 10.04
CA ALA A 176 18.24 22.15 11.12
C ALA A 176 17.71 20.80 11.66
N VAL A 177 16.43 20.49 11.41
CA VAL A 177 15.72 19.31 11.93
C VAL A 177 15.43 18.28 10.82
N CYS A 178 15.37 18.73 9.58
CA CYS A 178 14.98 17.91 8.44
C CYS A 178 15.97 18.11 7.28
N ILE A 179 16.68 17.04 6.92
CA ILE A 179 17.74 17.06 5.91
C ILE A 179 17.10 16.95 4.52
N ARG A 180 17.24 18.00 3.71
CA ARG A 180 16.89 17.95 2.29
C ARG A 180 17.92 17.11 1.55
N ARG A 181 17.47 16.07 0.85
CA ARG A 181 18.33 15.26 0.00
C ARG A 181 18.32 15.79 -1.43
N GLN A 182 19.51 16.05 -1.95
CA GLN A 182 19.72 16.24 -3.39
C GLN A 182 20.27 14.95 -3.97
N GLU A 183 19.75 14.55 -5.11
CA GLU A 183 20.13 13.31 -5.80
C GLU A 183 20.66 13.67 -7.18
N THR A 184 21.85 13.19 -7.51
CA THR A 184 22.48 13.41 -8.80
C THR A 184 22.33 12.16 -9.66
N CYS A 185 21.88 12.35 -10.89
CA CYS A 185 21.60 11.26 -11.82
C CYS A 185 22.51 11.33 -13.04
N ASP A 186 23.04 10.18 -13.45
CA ASP A 186 23.72 10.02 -14.73
C ASP A 186 22.73 9.44 -15.76
N PRO A 187 22.35 10.20 -16.81
CA PRO A 187 21.44 9.72 -17.85
C PRO A 187 21.95 8.49 -18.62
N SER A 188 23.26 8.21 -18.54
CA SER A 188 23.89 7.05 -19.17
C SER A 188 23.79 5.75 -18.35
N GLU A 189 23.25 5.81 -17.13
CA GLU A 189 23.00 4.63 -16.28
C GLU A 189 22.19 3.57 -17.03
N LYS A 190 22.81 2.40 -17.21
CA LYS A 190 22.26 1.23 -17.90
C LYS A 190 21.24 0.46 -17.05
N TYR A 191 21.45 0.43 -15.74
CA TYR A 191 20.66 -0.35 -14.79
C TYR A 191 20.00 0.54 -13.74
N ARG A 192 18.88 0.07 -13.19
CA ARG A 192 18.19 0.76 -12.09
C ARG A 192 19.03 0.70 -10.83
N ARG A 193 19.03 1.77 -10.05
CA ARG A 193 19.48 1.74 -8.66
C ARG A 193 18.57 0.82 -7.82
N ILE A 194 19.08 0.30 -6.71
CA ILE A 194 18.31 -0.62 -5.85
C ILE A 194 17.15 0.13 -5.17
N ASP A 195 17.39 1.36 -4.73
CA ASP A 195 16.40 2.19 -4.05
C ASP A 195 15.37 2.86 -4.99
N GLY A 196 15.48 2.63 -6.30
CA GLY A 196 14.60 3.23 -7.32
C GLY A 196 14.91 4.70 -7.65
N ALA A 197 15.92 5.33 -7.03
CA ALA A 197 16.32 6.68 -7.37
C ALA A 197 16.80 6.80 -8.83
N CYS A 198 16.73 8.02 -9.38
CA CYS A 198 17.17 8.34 -10.74
C CYS A 198 16.45 7.57 -11.86
N ASN A 199 15.32 6.91 -11.57
CA ASN A 199 14.43 6.42 -12.62
C ASN A 199 13.90 7.61 -13.44
N ASN A 200 13.33 8.61 -12.75
CA ASN A 200 12.94 9.87 -13.34
C ASN A 200 14.10 10.88 -13.27
N LEU A 201 14.61 11.32 -14.41
CA LEU A 201 15.77 12.21 -14.47
C LEU A 201 15.45 13.67 -14.10
N ALA A 202 14.19 14.10 -14.24
CA ALA A 202 13.76 15.45 -13.85
C ALA A 202 13.38 15.52 -12.36
N ASN A 203 12.86 14.42 -11.81
CA ASN A 203 12.49 14.28 -10.40
C ASN A 203 13.14 13.01 -9.82
N PRO A 204 14.46 13.05 -9.53
CA PRO A 204 15.25 11.89 -9.12
C PRO A 204 14.71 11.04 -7.97
N LEU A 205 13.86 11.61 -7.13
CA LEU A 205 13.33 11.01 -5.92
C LEU A 205 11.94 10.37 -6.10
N TRP A 206 11.28 10.57 -7.26
CA TRP A 206 10.00 9.94 -7.54
C TRP A 206 10.15 8.41 -7.58
N GLY A 207 9.31 7.73 -6.81
CA GLY A 207 9.30 6.29 -6.67
C GLY A 207 10.47 5.68 -5.89
N ARG A 208 11.35 6.49 -5.30
CA ARG A 208 12.44 6.00 -4.45
C ARG A 208 11.89 5.37 -3.15
N SER A 209 12.55 4.35 -2.64
CA SER A 209 12.31 3.81 -1.29
C SER A 209 12.57 4.85 -0.18
N ASN A 210 12.00 4.58 1.00
CA ASN A 210 12.05 5.45 2.17
C ASN A 210 11.58 6.88 1.86
N ARG A 211 10.46 6.99 1.13
CA ARG A 211 9.81 8.27 0.80
C ARG A 211 8.32 8.25 1.11
N PRO A 212 7.70 9.40 1.41
CA PRO A 212 6.27 9.45 1.63
C PRO A 212 5.49 8.97 0.41
N HIS A 213 4.39 8.26 0.64
CA HIS A 213 3.43 7.96 -0.42
C HIS A 213 2.91 9.25 -1.07
N ARG A 214 2.72 9.27 -2.39
CA ARG A 214 2.05 10.43 -3.02
C ARG A 214 0.57 10.49 -2.65
N ARG A 215 -0.01 11.69 -2.59
CA ARG A 215 -1.44 11.86 -2.29
C ARG A 215 -2.21 12.29 -3.54
N LEU A 216 -3.17 11.48 -3.98
CA LEU A 216 -4.07 11.82 -5.10
C LEU A 216 -5.20 12.78 -4.70
N LEU A 217 -5.58 12.74 -3.42
CA LEU A 217 -6.50 13.67 -2.78
C LEU A 217 -5.85 14.18 -1.48
N PRO A 218 -6.17 15.40 -1.02
CA PRO A 218 -5.74 15.90 0.27
C PRO A 218 -6.11 14.96 1.42
N ALA A 219 -5.26 14.89 2.45
CA ALA A 219 -5.55 14.14 3.67
C ALA A 219 -6.69 14.79 4.46
N MET A 220 -7.51 13.99 5.13
CA MET A 220 -8.62 14.45 6.00
C MET A 220 -8.40 14.06 7.46
N TYR A 221 -7.36 14.64 8.09
CA TYR A 221 -7.18 14.56 9.54
C TYR A 221 -8.16 15.49 10.25
N MET A 222 -8.56 15.16 11.47
CA MET A 222 -9.53 15.94 12.25
C MET A 222 -9.02 17.34 12.61
N ASP A 223 -7.72 17.46 12.91
CA ASP A 223 -7.00 18.71 13.18
C ASP A 223 -6.41 19.33 11.91
N GLY A 224 -6.67 18.74 10.74
CA GLY A 224 -6.06 19.11 9.47
C GLY A 224 -4.59 18.69 9.31
N VAL A 225 -3.94 18.15 10.35
CA VAL A 225 -2.50 17.85 10.34
C VAL A 225 -2.23 16.37 10.61
N SER A 226 -2.62 15.83 11.76
CA SER A 226 -2.15 14.50 12.18
C SER A 226 -3.15 13.67 12.99
N MET A 227 -4.23 14.25 13.50
CA MET A 227 -5.22 13.54 14.32
C MET A 227 -6.10 12.64 13.44
N PRO A 228 -6.04 11.30 13.58
CA PRO A 228 -6.75 10.36 12.70
C PRO A 228 -8.25 10.64 12.62
N LYS A 229 -8.87 10.25 11.50
CA LYS A 229 -10.31 10.38 11.29
C LYS A 229 -11.09 9.50 12.28
N GLN A 230 -11.89 10.12 13.14
CA GLN A 230 -12.72 9.40 14.13
C GLN A 230 -14.20 9.82 14.13
N VAL A 231 -14.55 10.92 13.48
CA VAL A 231 -15.93 11.43 13.39
C VAL A 231 -16.41 11.42 11.93
N GLY A 232 -17.71 11.18 11.78
CA GLY A 232 -18.41 11.25 10.50
C GLY A 232 -18.91 12.65 10.18
N VAL A 233 -19.59 12.79 9.05
CA VAL A 233 -20.13 14.07 8.56
C VAL A 233 -21.16 14.69 9.50
N SER A 234 -21.83 13.89 10.33
CA SER A 234 -22.80 14.39 11.33
C SER A 234 -22.13 14.92 12.61
N GLY A 235 -20.81 14.86 12.72
CA GLY A 235 -20.05 15.19 13.94
C GLY A 235 -20.01 14.06 14.99
N GLU A 236 -20.71 12.96 14.74
CA GLU A 236 -20.74 11.79 15.62
C GLU A 236 -19.56 10.84 15.35
N PRO A 237 -19.18 9.98 16.31
CA PRO A 237 -18.13 8.98 16.10
C PRO A 237 -18.44 8.04 14.93
N LEU A 238 -17.41 7.72 14.15
CA LEU A 238 -17.45 6.65 13.16
C LEU A 238 -17.60 5.29 13.84
N PRO A 239 -18.23 4.30 13.18
CA PRO A 239 -18.30 2.95 13.72
C PRO A 239 -16.90 2.37 13.96
N SER A 240 -16.76 1.53 14.98
CA SER A 240 -15.54 0.75 15.20
C SER A 240 -15.20 -0.04 13.92
N ALA A 241 -13.90 -0.09 13.57
CA ALA A 241 -13.41 -0.90 12.45
C ALA A 241 -13.79 -2.39 12.61
N ARG A 242 -13.80 -2.91 13.84
CA ARG A 242 -14.24 -4.29 14.14
C ARG A 242 -15.73 -4.47 13.94
N HIS A 243 -16.54 -3.48 14.32
CA HIS A 243 -17.97 -3.53 14.06
C HIS A 243 -18.26 -3.61 12.55
N VAL A 244 -17.57 -2.79 11.74
CA VAL A 244 -17.69 -2.84 10.28
C VAL A 244 -17.26 -4.19 9.73
N SER A 245 -16.13 -4.74 10.19
CA SER A 245 -15.66 -6.09 9.80
C SER A 245 -16.71 -7.17 10.11
N ASN A 246 -17.32 -7.15 11.30
CA ASN A 246 -18.34 -8.10 11.72
C ASN A 246 -19.60 -8.09 10.86
N VAL A 247 -20.05 -6.90 10.44
CA VAL A 247 -21.33 -6.76 9.73
C VAL A 247 -21.18 -6.84 8.22
N VAL A 248 -20.11 -6.25 7.67
CA VAL A 248 -19.94 -6.10 6.21
C VAL A 248 -19.20 -7.30 5.61
N HIS A 249 -18.16 -7.81 6.29
CA HIS A 249 -17.18 -8.72 5.69
C HIS A 249 -17.16 -10.14 6.28
N LYS A 250 -18.00 -10.45 7.26
CA LYS A 250 -18.09 -11.80 7.84
C LYS A 250 -18.61 -12.79 6.80
N GLN A 251 -17.80 -13.77 6.44
CA GLN A 251 -18.22 -14.91 5.65
C GLN A 251 -18.95 -15.94 6.53
N ASP A 252 -20.00 -16.57 6.01
CA ASP A 252 -20.61 -17.73 6.66
C ASP A 252 -19.63 -18.92 6.62
N PRO A 253 -19.16 -19.43 7.77
CA PRO A 253 -18.21 -20.55 7.80
C PRO A 253 -18.75 -21.83 7.17
N CYS A 254 -20.07 -22.02 7.07
CA CYS A 254 -20.63 -23.27 6.58
C CYS A 254 -20.49 -23.46 5.06
N CYS A 255 -20.32 -22.37 4.30
CA CYS A 255 -20.38 -22.39 2.84
C CYS A 255 -19.48 -21.31 2.21
N PRO A 256 -18.14 -21.36 2.39
CA PRO A 256 -17.25 -20.44 1.69
C PRO A 256 -17.38 -20.67 0.17
N LEU A 257 -17.72 -19.61 -0.55
CA LEU A 257 -17.80 -19.67 -2.01
C LEU A 257 -16.40 -19.53 -2.60
N ALA A 258 -16.11 -20.36 -3.58
CA ALA A 258 -14.86 -20.32 -4.34
C ALA A 258 -15.09 -19.71 -5.72
N GLU A 259 -14.06 -19.06 -6.27
CA GLU A 259 -14.00 -18.73 -7.67
C GLU A 259 -14.00 -20.01 -8.51
N ARG A 260 -14.75 -19.99 -9.62
CA ARG A 260 -14.87 -21.18 -10.48
C ARG A 260 -13.69 -21.32 -11.44
N ASP A 261 -13.11 -20.19 -11.85
CA ASP A 261 -12.10 -20.15 -12.92
C ASP A 261 -10.72 -19.70 -12.43
N LEU A 262 -10.62 -19.03 -11.27
CA LEU A 262 -9.36 -18.49 -10.75
C LEU A 262 -8.73 -19.40 -9.69
N SER A 263 -7.44 -19.67 -9.85
CA SER A 263 -6.65 -20.35 -8.84
C SER A 263 -6.14 -19.37 -7.78
N LEU A 264 -5.64 -19.91 -6.67
CA LEU A 264 -5.11 -19.13 -5.57
C LEU A 264 -3.81 -18.39 -5.95
N TYR A 265 -3.21 -18.67 -7.11
CA TYR A 265 -2.11 -17.87 -7.64
C TYR A 265 -2.49 -16.42 -7.91
N VAL A 266 -3.76 -16.11 -8.23
CA VAL A 266 -4.19 -14.71 -8.41
C VAL A 266 -3.99 -13.91 -7.13
N MET A 267 -4.34 -14.50 -5.98
CA MET A 267 -4.10 -13.90 -4.66
C MET A 267 -2.60 -13.84 -4.36
N GLN A 268 -1.89 -14.96 -4.51
CA GLN A 268 -0.50 -15.07 -4.07
C GLN A 268 0.46 -14.19 -4.89
N TRP A 269 0.22 -14.06 -6.19
CA TRP A 269 0.96 -13.12 -7.05
C TRP A 269 0.65 -11.68 -6.68
N GLY A 270 -0.62 -11.34 -6.40
CA GLY A 270 -1.00 -10.03 -5.91
C GLY A 270 -0.26 -9.63 -4.63
N GLN A 271 -0.15 -10.55 -3.66
CA GLN A 271 0.63 -10.32 -2.44
C GLN A 271 2.12 -10.09 -2.73
N MET A 272 2.72 -10.88 -3.62
CA MET A 272 4.13 -10.70 -4.01
C MET A 272 4.35 -9.31 -4.63
N LEU A 273 3.44 -8.85 -5.50
CA LEU A 273 3.50 -7.50 -6.06
C LEU A 273 3.29 -6.41 -5.01
N ASP A 274 2.40 -6.62 -4.03
CA ASP A 274 2.19 -5.67 -2.94
C ASP A 274 3.47 -5.46 -2.14
N HIS A 275 4.21 -6.53 -1.90
CA HIS A 275 5.49 -6.50 -1.21
C HIS A 275 6.63 -5.89 -2.05
N ASP A 276 6.53 -5.94 -3.38
CA ASP A 276 7.44 -5.24 -4.29
C ASP A 276 7.22 -3.71 -4.26
N LEU A 277 5.97 -3.29 -4.09
CA LEU A 277 5.55 -1.90 -4.26
C LEU A 277 5.43 -1.12 -2.94
N THR A 278 5.12 -1.83 -1.84
CA THR A 278 4.75 -1.21 -0.58
C THR A 278 5.36 -1.91 0.63
N ASP A 279 5.90 -1.09 1.52
CA ASP A 279 6.27 -1.45 2.88
C ASP A 279 6.07 -0.20 3.76
N THR A 280 4.86 0.00 4.27
CA THR A 280 4.55 1.18 5.09
C THR A 280 5.14 1.01 6.49
N ALA A 281 6.13 1.84 6.83
CA ALA A 281 6.81 1.75 8.12
C ALA A 281 5.87 2.04 9.30
N ILE A 282 6.04 1.31 10.41
CA ILE A 282 5.25 1.46 11.64
C ILE A 282 6.14 1.99 12.76
N GLU A 283 5.59 2.90 13.58
CA GLU A 283 6.31 3.49 14.71
C GLU A 283 6.81 2.40 15.68
N LYS A 284 8.03 2.57 16.20
CA LYS A 284 8.65 1.69 17.19
C LYS A 284 8.91 2.42 18.50
N GLY A 285 8.92 1.66 19.59
CA GLY A 285 9.23 2.14 20.93
C GLY A 285 10.73 2.36 21.13
N ALA A 286 11.13 2.57 22.38
CA ALA A 286 12.54 2.65 22.74
C ALA A 286 13.27 1.36 22.36
N GLU A 287 14.53 1.48 21.94
CA GLU A 287 15.39 0.34 21.54
C GLU A 287 14.77 -0.56 20.44
N GLY A 288 13.83 -0.04 19.65
CA GLY A 288 13.12 -0.81 18.62
C GLY A 288 11.96 -1.67 19.15
N GLY A 289 11.63 -1.57 20.45
CA GLY A 289 10.57 -2.34 21.10
C GLY A 289 9.17 -2.11 20.53
N ASN A 290 8.24 -3.01 20.83
CA ASN A 290 6.86 -2.95 20.35
C ASN A 290 6.00 -2.09 21.28
N ILE A 291 5.27 -1.15 20.68
CA ILE A 291 4.39 -0.23 21.39
C ILE A 291 3.04 -0.90 21.69
N MET A 292 2.66 -0.89 22.97
CA MET A 292 1.37 -1.37 23.45
C MET A 292 0.37 -0.21 23.62
N CYS A 293 -0.71 -0.25 22.85
CA CYS A 293 -1.74 0.80 22.76
C CYS A 293 -3.12 0.36 23.26
N CYS A 294 -3.31 -0.93 23.51
CA CYS A 294 -4.56 -1.46 24.04
C CYS A 294 -4.43 -1.71 25.55
N ASN A 295 -5.56 -1.70 26.26
CA ASN A 295 -5.65 -1.88 27.71
C ASN A 295 -4.84 -0.85 28.53
N ILE A 296 -4.75 0.38 28.02
CA ILE A 296 -4.15 1.52 28.73
C ILE A 296 -5.21 2.51 29.19
N SER A 297 -4.88 3.31 30.20
CA SER A 297 -5.73 4.41 30.65
C SER A 297 -5.91 5.44 29.53
N GLN A 298 -7.03 6.16 29.53
CA GLN A 298 -7.29 7.24 28.58
C GLN A 298 -6.25 8.36 28.70
N GLU A 299 -5.76 8.62 29.91
CA GLU A 299 -4.67 9.57 30.15
C GLU A 299 -3.40 9.14 29.43
N LEU A 300 -2.96 7.89 29.61
CA LEU A 300 -1.77 7.39 28.91
C LEU A 300 -1.99 7.36 27.40
N LEU A 301 -3.16 6.93 26.92
CA LEU A 301 -3.49 6.94 25.49
C LEU A 301 -3.37 8.34 24.88
N SER A 302 -3.85 9.37 25.59
CA SER A 302 -3.75 10.77 25.13
C SER A 302 -2.31 11.29 25.04
N GLN A 303 -1.39 10.69 25.80
CA GLN A 303 0.02 11.03 25.79
C GLN A 303 0.81 10.23 24.74
N ARG A 304 0.27 9.13 24.20
CA ARG A 304 0.97 8.27 23.22
C ARG A 304 0.54 8.59 21.80
N SER A 305 1.31 9.48 21.15
CA SER A 305 1.03 9.94 19.77
C SER A 305 0.98 8.82 18.71
N ALA A 306 1.71 7.72 18.95
CA ALA A 306 1.78 6.55 18.08
C ALA A 306 0.58 5.60 18.23
N CYS A 307 -0.30 5.81 19.21
CA CYS A 307 -1.38 4.86 19.52
C CYS A 307 -2.71 5.22 18.86
N PHE A 308 -3.36 4.23 18.27
CA PHE A 308 -4.72 4.37 17.73
C PHE A 308 -5.50 3.04 17.79
N PRO A 309 -5.75 2.49 18.99
CA PRO A 309 -6.28 1.14 19.19
C PRO A 309 -7.67 0.96 18.56
N ILE A 310 -7.93 -0.26 18.08
CA ILE A 310 -9.22 -0.61 17.49
C ILE A 310 -10.16 -1.03 18.62
N GLN A 311 -11.25 -0.28 18.82
CA GLN A 311 -12.26 -0.61 19.84
C GLN A 311 -13.03 -1.88 19.46
N ILE A 312 -13.24 -2.79 20.40
CA ILE A 312 -14.03 -4.01 20.20
C ILE A 312 -15.46 -3.78 20.71
N PRO A 313 -16.50 -4.11 19.93
CA PRO A 313 -17.88 -4.05 20.40
C PRO A 313 -18.10 -4.97 21.61
N ALA A 314 -18.91 -4.54 22.58
CA ALA A 314 -19.17 -5.31 23.80
C ALA A 314 -19.82 -6.69 23.56
N ASN A 315 -20.44 -6.88 22.40
CA ASN A 315 -21.07 -8.12 21.97
C ASN A 315 -20.27 -8.87 20.88
N ASP A 316 -18.97 -8.63 20.77
CA ASP A 316 -18.12 -9.36 19.82
C ASP A 316 -18.05 -10.85 20.19
N GLU A 317 -18.27 -11.71 19.20
CA GLU A 317 -18.31 -13.17 19.40
C GLU A 317 -16.91 -13.79 19.56
N ARG A 318 -15.85 -13.09 19.13
CA ARG A 318 -14.47 -13.63 19.05
C ARG A 318 -13.53 -12.99 20.07
N PHE A 319 -13.61 -11.67 20.25
CA PHE A 319 -12.66 -10.91 21.04
C PHE A 319 -13.30 -10.44 22.36
N SER A 320 -12.71 -10.84 23.48
CA SER A 320 -13.16 -10.44 24.82
C SER A 320 -12.48 -9.16 25.34
N ASN A 321 -11.30 -8.83 24.81
CA ASN A 321 -10.60 -7.58 25.15
C ASN A 321 -11.36 -6.37 24.60
N PRO A 322 -11.36 -5.22 25.30
CA PRO A 322 -12.08 -4.02 24.86
C PRO A 322 -11.45 -3.36 23.62
N CYS A 323 -10.22 -3.74 23.27
CA CYS A 323 -9.55 -3.27 22.06
C CYS A 323 -8.63 -4.33 21.44
N MET A 324 -8.24 -4.11 20.18
CA MET A 324 -7.05 -4.69 19.58
C MET A 324 -5.93 -3.63 19.53
N ASN A 325 -4.69 -4.08 19.72
CA ASN A 325 -3.52 -3.21 19.60
C ASN A 325 -3.41 -2.64 18.18
N PHE A 326 -3.09 -1.36 18.06
CA PHE A 326 -2.83 -0.73 16.76
C PHE A 326 -1.88 0.46 16.94
N VAL A 327 -0.76 0.38 16.23
CA VAL A 327 0.28 1.40 16.20
C VAL A 327 0.25 2.11 14.85
N ARG A 328 0.33 3.43 14.89
CA ARG A 328 0.28 4.31 13.71
C ARG A 328 1.51 4.15 12.84
N SER A 329 1.33 4.38 11.54
CA SER A 329 2.42 4.36 10.57
C SER A 329 3.31 5.58 10.71
N VAL A 330 4.64 5.41 10.54
CA VAL A 330 5.64 6.49 10.64
C VAL A 330 5.29 7.64 9.70
N ALA A 331 5.42 8.86 10.21
CA ALA A 331 5.38 10.06 9.39
C ALA A 331 6.69 10.21 8.62
N GLY A 332 6.62 10.27 7.29
CA GLY A 332 7.67 10.83 6.46
C GLY A 332 7.47 12.33 6.23
N HIS A 333 8.52 13.01 5.78
CA HIS A 333 8.46 14.39 5.32
C HIS A 333 8.71 14.43 3.80
N ASP A 334 8.15 15.45 3.13
CA ASP A 334 8.49 15.68 1.72
C ASP A 334 9.96 16.11 1.54
N ASP A 335 10.42 16.16 0.30
CA ASP A 335 11.82 16.48 -0.02
C ASP A 335 12.23 17.91 0.37
N MET A 336 11.25 18.80 0.54
CA MET A 336 11.46 20.20 0.89
C MET A 336 11.35 20.45 2.39
N CYS A 337 10.94 19.44 3.17
CA CYS A 337 10.57 19.56 4.57
C CYS A 337 9.45 20.59 4.78
N GLY A 338 8.49 20.65 3.86
CA GLY A 338 7.35 21.55 3.94
C GLY A 338 6.49 21.27 5.17
N PHE A 339 5.87 22.32 5.72
CA PHE A 339 4.77 22.11 6.68
C PHE A 339 3.57 21.51 5.94
N GLY A 340 2.82 20.65 6.61
CA GLY A 340 1.69 19.98 5.97
C GLY A 340 1.13 18.84 6.79
N PRO A 341 0.09 18.16 6.25
CA PRO A 341 -0.50 17.02 6.92
C PRO A 341 0.47 15.84 6.96
N ARG A 342 0.36 15.02 8.00
CA ARG A 342 1.10 13.77 8.18
C ARG A 342 0.97 12.88 6.94
N ASN A 343 2.09 12.47 6.39
CA ASN A 343 2.15 11.56 5.26
C ASN A 343 3.03 10.38 5.59
N GLN A 344 2.61 9.18 5.20
CA GLN A 344 3.24 7.94 5.65
C GLN A 344 4.37 7.52 4.73
N LEU A 345 5.43 7.00 5.34
CA LEU A 345 6.63 6.54 4.65
C LEU A 345 6.39 5.19 3.97
N ASN A 346 6.83 5.06 2.72
CA ASN A 346 7.00 3.78 2.03
C ASN A 346 8.49 3.40 2.05
N GLN A 347 8.82 2.27 2.67
CA GLN A 347 10.19 1.73 2.71
C GLN A 347 10.56 0.96 1.44
N ALA A 348 9.58 0.59 0.62
CA ALA A 348 9.80 -0.06 -0.66
C ALA A 348 10.00 0.94 -1.79
N SER A 349 10.78 0.56 -2.82
CA SER A 349 10.75 1.29 -4.10
C SER A 349 9.34 1.17 -4.69
N SER A 350 8.91 2.18 -5.45
CA SER A 350 7.56 2.16 -6.02
C SER A 350 7.47 1.37 -7.32
N TYR A 351 8.59 0.87 -7.88
CA TYR A 351 8.61 0.24 -9.19
C TYR A 351 8.38 -1.27 -9.08
N LEU A 352 7.85 -1.89 -10.14
CA LEU A 352 7.90 -3.35 -10.27
C LEU A 352 9.32 -3.75 -10.69
N ASP A 353 10.21 -3.85 -9.70
CA ASP A 353 11.64 -4.08 -9.88
C ASP A 353 12.16 -5.28 -9.07
N ALA A 354 11.23 -6.10 -8.55
CA ALA A 354 11.50 -7.30 -7.76
C ALA A 354 12.34 -7.02 -6.51
N SER A 355 12.13 -5.89 -5.86
CA SER A 355 12.70 -5.52 -4.58
C SER A 355 12.43 -6.54 -3.47
N PHE A 356 11.33 -7.31 -3.56
CA PHE A 356 11.12 -8.47 -2.68
C PHE A 356 12.26 -9.51 -2.76
N LEU A 357 12.92 -9.61 -3.91
CA LEU A 357 14.09 -10.46 -4.14
C LEU A 357 15.40 -9.69 -3.91
N TYR A 358 15.49 -8.45 -4.41
CA TYR A 358 16.73 -7.68 -4.51
C TYR A 358 17.00 -6.67 -3.38
N GLY A 359 16.05 -6.46 -2.48
CA GLY A 359 16.11 -5.46 -1.42
C GLY A 359 15.63 -4.08 -1.84
N HIS A 360 15.50 -3.17 -0.88
CA HIS A 360 14.99 -1.81 -1.09
C HIS A 360 16.08 -0.73 -1.02
N ASN A 361 17.31 -1.11 -0.65
CA ASN A 361 18.48 -0.24 -0.62
C ASN A 361 19.76 -1.08 -0.82
N ASP A 362 20.91 -0.40 -0.97
CA ASP A 362 22.18 -1.09 -1.23
C ASP A 362 22.65 -1.98 -0.07
N GLU A 363 22.22 -1.73 1.18
CA GLU A 363 22.52 -2.60 2.32
C GLU A 363 21.81 -3.94 2.19
N ASP A 364 20.51 -3.93 1.90
CA ASP A 364 19.73 -5.14 1.65
C ASP A 364 20.35 -5.93 0.48
N ALA A 365 20.66 -5.26 -0.63
CA ALA A 365 21.24 -5.87 -1.81
C ALA A 365 22.61 -6.52 -1.53
N ARG A 366 23.44 -5.90 -0.67
CA ARG A 366 24.72 -6.49 -0.24
C ARG A 366 24.51 -7.78 0.54
N GLU A 367 23.52 -7.84 1.41
CA GLU A 367 23.30 -9.00 2.29
C GLU A 367 22.82 -10.24 1.54
N ILE A 368 22.08 -10.06 0.44
CA ILE A 368 21.52 -11.15 -0.36
C ILE A 368 22.44 -11.65 -1.48
N ARG A 369 23.44 -10.87 -1.89
CA ARG A 369 24.35 -11.22 -3.00
C ARG A 369 25.46 -12.15 -2.54
N ALA A 370 25.84 -13.10 -3.41
CA ALA A 370 26.98 -13.98 -3.17
C ALA A 370 28.31 -13.32 -3.55
N TYR A 371 28.27 -12.25 -4.37
CA TYR A 371 29.46 -11.61 -4.97
C TYR A 371 30.35 -12.59 -5.74
N GLU A 372 29.74 -13.65 -6.26
CA GLU A 372 30.37 -14.65 -7.09
C GLU A 372 29.48 -14.95 -8.30
N ARG A 373 30.02 -14.73 -9.52
CA ARG A 373 29.37 -15.08 -10.80
C ARG A 373 27.96 -14.49 -10.96
N GLY A 374 27.69 -13.35 -10.35
CA GLY A 374 26.42 -12.63 -10.37
C GLY A 374 25.30 -13.32 -9.58
N LEU A 375 25.63 -14.27 -8.69
CA LEU A 375 24.65 -15.06 -7.96
C LEU A 375 24.09 -14.35 -6.73
N LEU A 376 22.85 -14.71 -6.39
CA LEU A 376 22.29 -14.50 -5.06
C LEU A 376 22.70 -15.64 -4.12
N ARG A 377 22.87 -15.32 -2.83
CA ARG A 377 23.14 -16.31 -1.79
C ARG A 377 22.00 -17.31 -1.72
N MET A 378 22.36 -18.58 -1.64
CA MET A 378 21.42 -19.68 -1.65
C MET A 378 22.04 -20.85 -0.89
N THR A 379 21.26 -21.56 -0.09
CA THR A 379 21.72 -22.75 0.61
C THR A 379 21.84 -23.95 -0.34
N GLU A 380 22.43 -25.05 0.14
CA GLU A 380 22.48 -26.32 -0.61
C GLU A 380 21.08 -26.87 -0.95
N GLN A 381 20.07 -26.55 -0.14
CA GLN A 381 18.66 -26.92 -0.38
C GLN A 381 17.96 -25.96 -1.37
N GLU A 382 18.70 -25.06 -2.02
CA GLU A 382 18.17 -24.07 -2.95
C GLU A 382 17.10 -23.16 -2.33
N LEU A 383 17.35 -22.75 -1.08
CA LEU A 383 16.54 -21.79 -0.32
C LEU A 383 17.37 -20.53 -0.05
N PHE A 384 16.69 -19.45 0.31
CA PHE A 384 17.36 -18.26 0.86
C PHE A 384 18.18 -18.63 2.10
N PRO A 385 19.33 -17.98 2.33
CA PRO A 385 20.18 -18.26 3.49
C PRO A 385 19.49 -17.92 4.81
N PRO A 386 19.93 -18.50 5.93
CA PRO A 386 19.58 -17.97 7.25
C PRO A 386 20.10 -16.53 7.35
N GLY A 387 19.24 -15.62 7.79
CA GLY A 387 19.65 -14.24 8.07
C GLY A 387 19.94 -14.01 9.54
N ALA A 388 20.78 -13.01 9.82
CA ALA A 388 20.95 -12.41 11.14
C ALA A 388 19.74 -11.56 11.55
N VAL A 389 18.55 -12.13 11.39
CA VAL A 389 17.28 -11.47 11.64
C VAL A 389 16.89 -11.73 13.09
N ASP A 390 16.44 -10.68 13.75
CA ASP A 390 15.66 -10.73 14.98
C ASP A 390 14.72 -11.95 14.95
N GLU A 391 14.89 -12.89 15.88
CA GLU A 391 14.16 -14.16 15.92
C GLU A 391 12.64 -13.96 16.02
N THR A 392 12.15 -12.72 16.16
CA THR A 392 10.75 -12.31 16.07
C THR A 392 10.11 -12.59 14.70
N GLN A 393 10.85 -12.60 13.58
CA GLN A 393 10.24 -12.58 12.24
C GLN A 393 9.60 -13.91 11.77
N CYS A 394 10.02 -15.05 12.31
CA CYS A 394 9.46 -16.35 11.93
C CYS A 394 9.56 -17.39 13.05
N GLN A 395 8.64 -18.36 13.12
CA GLN A 395 8.65 -19.45 14.08
C GLN A 395 9.35 -20.69 13.52
N THR A 396 10.45 -21.07 14.15
CA THR A 396 11.11 -22.36 13.90
C THR A 396 10.69 -23.34 15.00
N ASP A 397 10.25 -24.53 14.59
CA ASP A 397 9.68 -25.55 15.46
C ASP A 397 10.60 -26.78 15.63
N ARG A 398 11.66 -26.88 14.82
CA ARG A 398 12.55 -28.05 14.79
C ARG A 398 14.01 -27.64 14.56
N PRO A 399 14.98 -28.39 15.10
CA PRO A 399 16.38 -28.26 14.72
C PRO A 399 16.56 -28.36 13.20
N GLY A 400 17.31 -27.42 12.61
CA GLY A 400 17.54 -27.34 11.17
C GLY A 400 16.55 -26.47 10.39
N HIS A 401 15.42 -26.07 10.98
CA HIS A 401 14.56 -25.01 10.42
C HIS A 401 15.11 -23.63 10.79
N TYR A 402 15.04 -22.67 9.86
CA TYR A 402 15.54 -21.30 10.09
C TYR A 402 14.66 -20.24 9.41
N CYS A 403 14.76 -19.00 9.88
CA CYS A 403 14.19 -17.84 9.20
C CYS A 403 15.06 -17.46 8.00
N MET A 404 14.46 -17.45 6.82
CA MET A 404 15.11 -17.04 5.58
C MET A 404 15.28 -15.52 5.51
N LYS A 405 16.37 -15.08 4.89
CA LYS A 405 16.62 -13.68 4.50
C LYS A 405 16.48 -13.49 2.99
N SER A 406 15.52 -12.67 2.62
CA SER A 406 15.23 -12.19 1.26
C SER A 406 15.31 -10.66 1.21
N GLY A 407 15.04 -10.08 0.03
CA GLY A 407 14.94 -8.62 -0.13
C GLY A 407 13.77 -8.00 0.65
N ASP A 408 12.68 -8.75 0.82
CA ASP A 408 11.55 -8.38 1.67
C ASP A 408 11.44 -9.30 2.90
N PHE A 409 11.35 -8.69 4.09
CA PHE A 409 11.33 -9.41 5.37
C PHE A 409 10.05 -10.24 5.60
N ARG A 410 8.98 -9.94 4.86
CA ARG A 410 7.66 -10.58 5.00
C ARG A 410 7.55 -11.88 4.21
N ILE A 411 8.65 -12.44 3.71
CA ILE A 411 8.69 -13.74 3.00
C ILE A 411 7.96 -14.88 3.73
N HIS A 412 7.90 -14.82 5.06
CA HIS A 412 7.34 -15.87 5.92
C HIS A 412 5.83 -15.75 6.18
N VAL A 413 5.13 -14.69 5.72
CA VAL A 413 3.69 -14.50 6.03
C VAL A 413 2.90 -15.75 5.67
N MET A 414 3.14 -16.31 4.49
CA MET A 414 2.48 -17.54 4.05
C MET A 414 3.45 -18.41 3.26
N PRO A 415 3.34 -19.74 3.36
CA PRO A 415 4.23 -20.65 2.62
C PRO A 415 4.14 -20.47 1.10
N GLY A 416 2.98 -20.08 0.58
CA GLY A 416 2.82 -19.77 -0.85
C GLY A 416 3.66 -18.57 -1.31
N LEU A 417 3.81 -17.56 -0.45
CA LEU A 417 4.66 -16.40 -0.71
C LEU A 417 6.12 -16.80 -0.73
N THR A 418 6.56 -17.57 0.29
CA THR A 418 7.92 -18.11 0.35
C THR A 418 8.25 -18.93 -0.89
N ALA A 419 7.33 -19.78 -1.36
CA ALA A 419 7.53 -20.58 -2.55
C ALA A 419 7.71 -19.74 -3.82
N LEU A 420 6.90 -18.67 -4.01
CA LEU A 420 7.08 -17.76 -5.14
C LEU A 420 8.41 -17.01 -5.08
N GLN A 421 8.80 -16.50 -3.92
CA GLN A 421 10.08 -15.79 -3.79
C GLN A 421 11.28 -16.73 -4.02
N VAL A 422 11.23 -17.96 -3.50
CA VAL A 422 12.25 -19.00 -3.75
C VAL A 422 12.30 -19.38 -5.24
N LEU A 423 11.16 -19.44 -5.93
CA LEU A 423 11.12 -19.68 -7.38
C LEU A 423 11.91 -18.60 -8.14
N PHE A 424 11.78 -17.32 -7.77
CA PHE A 424 12.54 -16.25 -8.41
C PHE A 424 14.03 -16.22 -7.98
N LEU A 425 14.36 -16.63 -6.75
CA LEU A 425 15.75 -16.87 -6.35
C LEU A 425 16.42 -17.93 -7.24
N ARG A 426 15.74 -19.06 -7.45
CA ARG A 426 16.24 -20.13 -8.31
C ARG A 426 16.34 -19.69 -9.77
N GLU A 427 15.36 -18.91 -10.26
CA GLU A 427 15.40 -18.39 -11.63
C GLU A 427 16.56 -17.41 -11.83
N HIS A 428 16.80 -16.51 -10.88
CA HIS A 428 17.97 -15.63 -10.90
C HIS A 428 19.26 -16.44 -11.04
N ASN A 429 19.48 -17.38 -10.12
CA ASN A 429 20.73 -18.16 -10.10
C ASN A 429 20.87 -19.08 -11.33
N ARG A 430 19.76 -19.55 -11.92
CA ARG A 430 19.76 -20.28 -13.19
C ARG A 430 20.22 -19.39 -14.34
N ILE A 431 19.63 -18.21 -14.50
CA ILE A 431 19.97 -17.25 -15.55
C ILE A 431 21.42 -16.79 -15.41
N ALA A 432 21.86 -16.41 -14.20
CA ALA A 432 23.22 -15.95 -13.93
C ALA A 432 24.28 -17.00 -14.30
N LYS A 433 24.05 -18.28 -13.95
CA LYS A 433 24.94 -19.39 -14.36
C LYS A 433 25.06 -19.52 -15.88
N ILE A 434 23.93 -19.43 -16.60
CA ILE A 434 23.92 -19.54 -18.07
C ILE A 434 24.62 -18.34 -18.71
N LEU A 435 24.35 -17.12 -18.24
CA LEU A 435 24.99 -15.91 -18.75
C LEU A 435 26.49 -15.89 -18.47
N GLY A 436 26.93 -16.34 -17.30
CA GLY A 436 28.35 -16.45 -16.97
C GLY A 436 29.10 -17.47 -17.85
N GLN A 437 28.43 -18.56 -18.26
CA GLN A 437 28.98 -19.52 -19.22
C GLN A 437 29.00 -18.95 -20.65
N LEU A 438 27.93 -18.25 -21.04
CA LEU A 438 27.79 -17.67 -22.37
C LEU A 438 28.75 -16.50 -22.61
N ASN A 439 29.03 -15.72 -21.56
CA ASN A 439 29.84 -14.51 -21.60
C ASN A 439 31.00 -14.59 -20.59
N PRO A 440 32.07 -15.37 -20.85
CA PRO A 440 33.16 -15.60 -19.89
C PRO A 440 33.96 -14.35 -19.49
N LYS A 441 33.77 -13.21 -20.18
CA LYS A 441 34.45 -11.94 -19.90
C LYS A 441 33.64 -11.01 -18.98
N TRP A 442 32.38 -11.31 -18.73
CA TRP A 442 31.55 -10.49 -17.83
C TRP A 442 31.99 -10.66 -16.39
N CYS A 443 32.03 -9.56 -15.64
CA CYS A 443 32.32 -9.62 -14.21
C CYS A 443 31.05 -10.00 -13.41
N ASP A 444 31.20 -10.20 -12.10
CA ASP A 444 30.08 -10.48 -11.18
C ASP A 444 28.94 -9.46 -11.34
N GLU A 445 29.28 -8.18 -11.37
CA GLU A 445 28.31 -7.09 -11.46
C GLU A 445 27.55 -7.09 -12.79
N ASP A 446 28.23 -7.32 -13.91
CA ASP A 446 27.61 -7.40 -15.22
C ASP A 446 26.57 -8.53 -15.27
N ILE A 447 26.94 -9.71 -14.78
CA ILE A 447 26.05 -10.88 -14.74
C ILE A 447 24.86 -10.60 -13.80
N TYR A 448 25.11 -10.07 -12.60
CA TYR A 448 24.06 -9.75 -11.63
C TYR A 448 23.04 -8.77 -12.22
N GLN A 449 23.49 -7.67 -12.81
CA GLN A 449 22.60 -6.62 -13.32
C GLN A 449 21.83 -7.05 -14.56
N GLU A 450 22.45 -7.77 -15.50
CA GLU A 450 21.73 -8.33 -16.66
C GLU A 450 20.71 -9.39 -16.24
N THR A 451 21.07 -10.27 -15.30
CA THR A 451 20.15 -11.26 -14.73
C THR A 451 18.97 -10.56 -14.03
N ARG A 452 19.24 -9.55 -13.19
CA ARG A 452 18.21 -8.73 -12.54
C ARG A 452 17.29 -8.08 -13.55
N LYS A 453 17.83 -7.47 -14.60
CA LYS A 453 17.06 -6.86 -15.68
C LYS A 453 16.11 -7.87 -16.34
N ILE A 454 16.58 -9.08 -16.66
CA ILE A 454 15.77 -10.15 -17.27
C ILE A 454 14.64 -10.58 -16.32
N VAL A 455 14.96 -10.88 -15.05
CA VAL A 455 13.96 -11.33 -14.05
C VAL A 455 12.87 -10.27 -13.86
N VAL A 456 13.25 -8.99 -13.75
CA VAL A 456 12.30 -7.88 -13.68
C VAL A 456 11.43 -7.81 -14.94
N GLY A 457 12.02 -7.96 -16.13
CA GLY A 457 11.27 -8.01 -17.38
C GLY A 457 10.23 -9.13 -17.43
N VAL A 458 10.58 -10.32 -16.93
CA VAL A 458 9.65 -11.47 -16.82
C VAL A 458 8.52 -11.18 -15.85
N ILE A 459 8.81 -10.64 -14.66
CA ILE A 459 7.78 -10.29 -13.66
C ILE A 459 6.84 -9.21 -14.19
N GLN A 460 7.37 -8.16 -14.81
CA GLN A 460 6.56 -7.12 -15.44
C GLN A 460 5.70 -7.72 -16.55
N HIS A 461 6.25 -8.58 -17.41
CA HIS A 461 5.49 -9.22 -18.48
C HIS A 461 4.33 -10.06 -17.93
N ILE A 462 4.59 -11.00 -17.02
CA ILE A 462 3.55 -11.85 -16.42
C ILE A 462 2.49 -10.98 -15.72
N THR A 463 2.90 -9.94 -15.02
CA THR A 463 1.98 -9.03 -14.31
C THR A 463 1.02 -8.32 -15.26
N TYR A 464 1.53 -7.63 -16.29
CA TYR A 464 0.68 -6.84 -17.19
C TYR A 464 -0.08 -7.69 -18.22
N LYS A 465 0.49 -8.80 -18.68
CA LYS A 465 -0.10 -9.64 -19.72
C LYS A 465 -1.04 -10.71 -19.17
N HIS A 466 -0.68 -11.36 -18.06
CA HIS A 466 -1.41 -12.53 -17.54
C HIS A 466 -2.25 -12.17 -16.33
N TRP A 467 -1.66 -11.54 -15.31
CA TRP A 467 -2.32 -11.36 -14.02
C TRP A 467 -3.33 -10.20 -13.99
N LEU A 468 -2.91 -8.99 -14.39
CA LEU A 468 -3.70 -7.76 -14.26
C LEU A 468 -5.07 -7.80 -14.97
N PRO A 469 -5.22 -8.44 -16.15
CA PRO A 469 -6.53 -8.62 -16.79
C PRO A 469 -7.54 -9.41 -15.94
N TYR A 470 -7.12 -10.37 -15.13
CA TYR A 470 -8.02 -11.08 -14.20
C TYR A 470 -8.45 -10.22 -13.02
N ILE A 471 -7.68 -9.17 -12.71
CA ILE A 471 -8.02 -8.26 -11.63
C ILE A 471 -9.03 -7.22 -12.09
N LEU A 472 -8.71 -6.52 -13.18
CA LEU A 472 -9.48 -5.38 -13.68
C LEU A 472 -10.61 -5.77 -14.64
N GLY A 473 -10.58 -6.99 -15.15
CA GLY A 473 -11.36 -7.39 -16.33
C GLY A 473 -10.59 -7.10 -17.63
N PRO A 474 -10.62 -8.02 -18.62
CA PRO A 474 -9.80 -7.92 -19.83
C PRO A 474 -10.15 -6.70 -20.69
N GLU A 475 -11.44 -6.34 -20.77
CA GLU A 475 -11.88 -5.18 -21.54
C GLU A 475 -11.38 -3.87 -20.92
N PHE A 476 -11.45 -3.75 -19.59
CA PHE A 476 -10.97 -2.56 -18.88
C PHE A 476 -9.45 -2.42 -19.03
N ALA A 477 -8.69 -3.49 -18.79
CA ALA A 477 -7.24 -3.49 -18.91
C ALA A 477 -6.76 -3.12 -20.33
N MET A 478 -7.47 -3.59 -21.35
CA MET A 478 -7.18 -3.24 -22.75
C MET A 478 -7.49 -1.75 -23.03
N LYS A 479 -8.68 -1.27 -22.64
CA LYS A 479 -9.11 0.12 -22.89
C LYS A 479 -8.24 1.16 -22.19
N THR A 480 -7.65 0.82 -21.04
CA THR A 480 -6.74 1.71 -20.30
C THR A 480 -5.29 1.64 -20.77
N GLY A 481 -4.97 0.80 -21.76
CA GLY A 481 -3.61 0.67 -22.32
C GLY A 481 -2.65 -0.10 -21.41
N LEU A 482 -3.16 -0.86 -20.44
CA LEU A 482 -2.35 -1.66 -19.52
C LEU A 482 -1.80 -2.91 -20.21
N THR A 483 -2.60 -3.53 -21.09
CA THR A 483 -2.18 -4.72 -21.82
C THR A 483 -0.96 -4.44 -22.71
N PRO A 484 0.11 -5.26 -22.61
CA PRO A 484 1.29 -5.10 -23.45
C PRO A 484 1.07 -5.65 -24.86
N LYS A 485 1.95 -5.30 -25.80
CA LYS A 485 1.87 -5.85 -27.16
C LYS A 485 2.32 -7.32 -27.16
N PRO A 486 1.75 -8.18 -28.03
CA PRO A 486 2.21 -9.57 -28.17
C PRO A 486 3.70 -9.66 -28.51
N GLU A 487 4.19 -8.77 -29.38
CA GLU A 487 5.59 -8.72 -29.83
C GLU A 487 6.03 -7.25 -29.98
N GLY A 488 7.35 -7.05 -30.05
CA GLY A 488 7.99 -5.77 -30.30
C GLY A 488 7.84 -4.76 -29.16
N TYR A 489 8.33 -3.54 -29.40
CA TYR A 489 8.34 -2.48 -28.40
C TYR A 489 6.99 -1.78 -28.22
N ASN A 490 6.85 -1.18 -27.04
CA ASN A 490 5.77 -0.27 -26.70
C ASN A 490 6.32 0.80 -25.75
N THR A 491 7.14 1.70 -26.29
CA THR A 491 7.70 2.81 -25.51
C THR A 491 6.61 3.77 -25.09
N VAL A 492 6.35 3.81 -23.79
CA VAL A 492 5.28 4.62 -23.18
C VAL A 492 5.77 5.51 -22.06
N TYR A 493 7.08 5.53 -21.82
CA TYR A 493 7.69 6.34 -20.77
C TYR A 493 7.37 7.83 -20.96
N ASP A 494 6.90 8.45 -19.88
CA ASP A 494 6.63 9.88 -19.77
C ASP A 494 7.25 10.42 -18.49
N MET A 495 8.25 11.28 -18.65
CA MET A 495 8.99 11.89 -17.54
C MET A 495 8.12 12.79 -16.65
N ASN A 496 6.91 13.19 -17.09
CA ASN A 496 5.96 13.94 -16.26
C ASN A 496 5.03 13.04 -15.45
N THR A 497 5.10 11.72 -15.64
CA THR A 497 4.29 10.75 -14.88
C THR A 497 5.00 10.37 -13.58
N ASP A 498 4.38 10.72 -12.45
CA ASP A 498 4.81 10.27 -11.13
C ASP A 498 4.34 8.82 -10.86
N ALA A 499 5.32 7.91 -10.79
CA ALA A 499 5.15 6.49 -10.52
C ALA A 499 5.04 6.15 -9.02
N THR A 500 5.29 7.11 -8.12
CA THR A 500 5.27 6.89 -6.66
C THR A 500 3.97 6.21 -6.26
N ILE A 501 4.03 5.21 -5.37
CA ILE A 501 2.81 4.56 -4.88
C ILE A 501 1.95 5.58 -4.15
N SER A 502 0.70 5.71 -4.60
CA SER A 502 -0.26 6.57 -3.92
C SER A 502 -0.67 6.00 -2.57
N ASN A 503 -0.86 6.88 -1.60
CA ASN A 503 -1.19 6.51 -0.23
C ASN A 503 -2.46 5.64 -0.19
N VAL A 504 -3.49 6.04 -0.95
CA VAL A 504 -4.73 5.30 -1.08
C VAL A 504 -4.50 3.87 -1.60
N PHE A 505 -3.66 3.69 -2.62
CA PHE A 505 -3.40 2.38 -3.23
C PHE A 505 -2.89 1.36 -2.21
N GLY A 506 -1.88 1.73 -1.42
CA GLY A 506 -1.24 0.84 -0.44
C GLY A 506 -2.08 0.54 0.81
N VAL A 507 -3.07 1.37 1.15
CA VAL A 507 -3.90 1.14 2.35
C VAL A 507 -5.29 0.57 2.09
N ALA A 508 -5.80 0.62 0.85
CA ALA A 508 -7.13 0.09 0.56
C ALA A 508 -7.26 -0.71 -0.75
N PRO A 509 -7.19 -0.13 -1.95
CA PRO A 509 -7.55 -0.85 -3.18
C PRO A 509 -6.66 -2.05 -3.46
N PHE A 510 -5.35 -1.99 -3.21
CA PHE A 510 -4.46 -3.12 -3.47
C PHE A 510 -4.52 -4.23 -2.39
N ARG A 511 -5.30 -3.99 -1.32
CA ARG A 511 -5.62 -4.99 -0.29
C ARG A 511 -6.81 -5.88 -0.66
N PHE A 512 -7.34 -5.77 -1.89
CA PHE A 512 -8.44 -6.61 -2.37
C PHE A 512 -8.12 -8.11 -2.29
N GLY A 513 -6.84 -8.48 -2.43
CA GLY A 513 -6.37 -9.87 -2.35
C GLY A 513 -6.75 -10.57 -1.04
N HIS A 514 -6.99 -9.81 0.04
CA HIS A 514 -7.49 -10.37 1.30
C HIS A 514 -8.86 -11.04 1.19
N THR A 515 -9.66 -10.70 0.18
CA THR A 515 -10.95 -11.37 -0.11
C THR A 515 -10.80 -12.70 -0.85
N LEU A 516 -9.64 -12.91 -1.49
CA LEU A 516 -9.36 -14.10 -2.30
C LEU A 516 -8.69 -15.22 -1.49
N LEU A 517 -8.36 -14.95 -0.22
CA LEU A 517 -7.73 -15.89 0.71
C LEU A 517 -8.65 -17.05 1.06
N GLN A 518 -8.06 -18.23 1.22
CA GLN A 518 -8.73 -19.45 1.67
C GLN A 518 -8.43 -19.73 3.14
N ASN A 519 -9.29 -20.50 3.82
CA ASN A 519 -9.00 -20.98 5.17
C ASN A 519 -7.90 -22.05 5.19
N THR A 520 -7.56 -22.60 4.03
CA THR A 520 -6.70 -23.77 3.89
C THR A 520 -5.46 -23.50 3.06
N VAL A 521 -4.39 -24.24 3.36
CA VAL A 521 -3.19 -24.35 2.51
C VAL A 521 -3.15 -25.76 1.93
N LEU A 522 -3.03 -25.86 0.62
CA LEU A 522 -2.96 -27.14 -0.10
C LEU A 522 -1.51 -27.43 -0.50
N PHE A 523 -1.04 -28.62 -0.12
CA PHE A 523 0.24 -29.19 -0.51
C PHE A 523 -0.02 -30.36 -1.43
N MET A 524 0.44 -30.27 -2.68
CA MET A 524 0.34 -31.37 -3.63
C MET A 524 1.63 -32.20 -3.56
N LYS A 525 1.63 -33.24 -2.72
CA LYS A 525 2.77 -34.13 -2.50
C LYS A 525 2.77 -35.31 -3.48
N ASP A 526 3.89 -36.02 -3.55
CA ASP A 526 4.00 -37.29 -4.30
C ASP A 526 2.97 -38.33 -3.84
N SER A 527 2.55 -38.29 -2.58
CA SER A 527 1.54 -39.18 -1.99
C SER A 527 0.08 -38.73 -2.19
N GLY A 528 -0.16 -37.59 -2.83
CA GLY A 528 -1.50 -37.04 -3.02
C GLY A 528 -1.68 -35.64 -2.43
N MET A 529 -2.94 -35.19 -2.39
CA MET A 529 -3.33 -33.87 -1.90
C MET A 529 -3.37 -33.86 -0.37
N HIS A 530 -2.67 -32.90 0.25
CA HIS A 530 -2.67 -32.68 1.70
C HIS A 530 -3.15 -31.26 2.00
N ILE A 531 -4.27 -31.14 2.71
CA ILE A 531 -4.88 -29.85 3.05
C ILE A 531 -4.67 -29.58 4.54
N ARG A 532 -4.23 -28.35 4.87
CA ARG A 532 -4.12 -27.86 6.24
C ARG A 532 -5.11 -26.73 6.46
N ASN A 533 -5.88 -26.76 7.55
CA ASN A 533 -6.94 -25.79 7.89
C ASN A 533 -6.43 -24.52 8.58
N GLU A 534 -5.11 -24.38 8.74
CA GLU A 534 -4.49 -23.21 9.34
C GLU A 534 -3.60 -22.52 8.30
N LEU A 535 -3.84 -21.23 8.07
CA LEU A 535 -2.87 -20.36 7.45
C LEU A 535 -1.68 -20.27 8.40
N ALA A 536 -0.63 -21.01 8.10
CA ALA A 536 0.53 -21.18 8.96
C ALA A 536 1.45 -19.94 8.90
N PHE A 537 0.93 -18.83 9.42
CA PHE A 537 1.59 -17.55 9.39
C PHE A 537 2.95 -17.61 10.07
N ASN A 538 3.98 -17.11 9.39
CA ASN A 538 5.34 -17.02 9.91
C ASN A 538 5.94 -18.38 10.29
N ARG A 539 5.52 -19.49 9.69
CA ARG A 539 6.04 -20.84 10.01
C ARG A 539 6.81 -21.44 8.82
N PRO A 540 8.09 -21.09 8.62
CA PRO A 540 8.87 -21.62 7.50
C PRO A 540 9.13 -23.13 7.58
N GLY A 541 8.88 -23.77 8.73
CA GLY A 541 8.97 -25.24 8.87
C GLY A 541 8.20 -26.02 7.79
N MET A 542 7.12 -25.45 7.24
CA MET A 542 6.38 -26.07 6.14
C MET A 542 7.18 -26.13 4.83
N ILE A 543 8.11 -25.21 4.61
CA ILE A 543 8.96 -25.16 3.43
C ILE A 543 10.06 -26.21 3.49
N PHE A 544 10.60 -26.46 4.68
CA PHE A 544 11.66 -27.46 4.91
C PHE A 544 11.18 -28.92 4.79
N SER A 545 9.86 -29.15 4.69
CA SER A 545 9.30 -30.51 4.61
C SER A 545 9.86 -31.33 3.45
N ASP A 546 10.04 -32.64 3.68
CA ASP A 546 10.48 -33.63 2.69
C ASP A 546 11.75 -33.20 1.92
N GLN A 547 12.79 -32.78 2.66
CA GLN A 547 14.06 -32.26 2.10
C GLN A 547 13.87 -30.99 1.25
N ALA A 548 13.20 -29.99 1.80
CA ALA A 548 12.92 -28.70 1.13
C ALA A 548 12.05 -28.77 -0.14
N LYS A 549 11.31 -29.88 -0.35
CA LYS A 549 10.28 -29.98 -1.40
C LYS A 549 9.00 -29.20 -1.07
N GLY A 550 8.90 -28.62 0.14
CA GLY A 550 7.74 -27.83 0.56
C GLY A 550 7.35 -26.72 -0.40
N CYS A 551 8.33 -26.00 -0.98
CA CYS A 551 8.09 -24.99 -2.02
C CYS A 551 7.37 -25.57 -3.25
N ALA A 552 7.82 -26.72 -3.75
CA ALA A 552 7.21 -27.35 -4.92
C ALA A 552 5.78 -27.83 -4.64
N TYR A 553 5.55 -28.41 -3.46
CA TYR A 553 4.22 -28.91 -3.08
C TYR A 553 3.20 -27.79 -2.89
N VAL A 554 3.56 -26.71 -2.20
CA VAL A 554 2.65 -25.57 -2.04
C VAL A 554 2.53 -24.80 -3.35
N GLY A 555 3.60 -24.67 -4.13
CA GLY A 555 3.57 -24.05 -5.45
C GLY A 555 2.58 -24.76 -6.38
N TYR A 556 2.70 -26.08 -6.54
CA TYR A 556 1.71 -26.82 -7.31
C TYR A 556 0.32 -26.73 -6.69
N GLY A 557 0.23 -26.76 -5.36
CA GLY A 557 -1.02 -26.62 -4.64
C GLY A 557 -1.78 -25.32 -4.94
N LEU A 558 -1.08 -24.18 -5.02
CA LEU A 558 -1.67 -22.88 -5.40
C LEU A 558 -2.33 -22.90 -6.78
N ALA A 559 -1.80 -23.70 -7.72
CA ALA A 559 -2.31 -23.81 -9.07
C ALA A 559 -3.62 -24.59 -9.17
N ILE A 560 -3.90 -25.46 -8.20
CA ILE A 560 -5.08 -26.33 -8.19
C ILE A 560 -6.03 -26.03 -7.02
N HIS A 561 -5.65 -25.10 -6.14
CA HIS A 561 -6.51 -24.56 -5.10
C HIS A 561 -7.30 -23.38 -5.68
N PRO A 562 -8.64 -23.35 -5.62
CA PRO A 562 -9.38 -22.19 -6.07
C PRO A 562 -9.20 -21.00 -5.12
N ALA A 563 -9.25 -19.78 -5.67
CA ALA A 563 -9.37 -18.57 -4.86
C ALA A 563 -10.74 -18.47 -4.20
N SER A 564 -10.86 -17.75 -3.08
CA SER A 564 -12.18 -17.38 -2.53
C SER A 564 -12.91 -16.43 -3.47
N LYS A 565 -14.23 -16.50 -3.48
CA LYS A 565 -15.07 -15.67 -4.33
C LYS A 565 -14.86 -14.19 -4.01
N ALA A 566 -14.76 -13.35 -5.05
CA ALA A 566 -14.65 -11.90 -4.93
C ALA A 566 -16.01 -11.24 -4.62
N ASP A 567 -16.63 -11.61 -3.50
CA ASP A 567 -17.95 -11.09 -3.05
C ASP A 567 -17.85 -10.11 -1.87
N GLY A 568 -16.63 -9.74 -1.49
CA GLY A 568 -16.34 -8.84 -0.37
C GLY A 568 -16.40 -9.52 1.00
N LEU A 569 -16.69 -10.83 1.07
CA LEU A 569 -16.63 -11.60 2.31
C LEU A 569 -15.22 -12.16 2.53
N ILE A 570 -14.87 -12.36 3.80
CA ILE A 570 -13.50 -12.65 4.20
C ILE A 570 -13.48 -13.79 5.20
N VAL A 571 -12.62 -14.76 4.91
CA VAL A 571 -12.44 -15.99 5.70
C VAL A 571 -12.00 -15.71 7.14
N SER A 572 -12.47 -16.53 8.08
CA SER A 572 -12.20 -16.35 9.51
C SER A 572 -10.71 -16.53 9.86
N SER A 573 -9.93 -17.25 9.05
CA SER A 573 -8.49 -17.40 9.23
C SER A 573 -7.72 -16.07 9.29
N VAL A 574 -8.21 -15.01 8.64
CA VAL A 574 -7.62 -13.66 8.70
C VAL A 574 -8.52 -12.60 9.33
N ARG A 575 -9.83 -12.82 9.35
CA ARG A 575 -10.77 -11.90 9.99
C ARG A 575 -10.83 -12.09 11.51
N ASP A 576 -10.67 -13.31 11.99
CA ASP A 576 -10.83 -13.65 13.41
C ASP A 576 -9.61 -14.34 14.02
N ASN A 577 -8.70 -14.85 13.20
CA ASN A 577 -7.58 -15.69 13.64
C ASN A 577 -6.25 -15.27 12.99
N LEU A 578 -6.12 -14.02 12.52
CA LEU A 578 -4.85 -13.53 11.99
C LEU A 578 -3.80 -13.60 13.10
N PHE A 579 -2.71 -14.31 12.83
CA PHE A 579 -1.63 -14.55 13.81
C PHE A 579 -2.11 -15.13 15.13
N LEU A 580 -3.07 -16.08 15.05
CA LEU A 580 -3.52 -16.83 16.21
C LEU A 580 -2.34 -17.47 16.94
N ASP A 581 -2.14 -17.06 18.19
CA ASP A 581 -1.10 -17.61 19.05
C ASP A 581 -1.61 -18.79 19.89
N HIS A 582 -0.70 -19.40 20.64
CA HIS A 582 -0.99 -20.55 21.51
C HIS A 582 -1.92 -20.20 22.69
N ASN A 583 -2.09 -18.92 23.01
CA ASN A 583 -2.99 -18.42 24.05
C ASN A 583 -4.38 -18.06 23.51
N GLY A 584 -4.64 -18.29 22.22
CA GLY A 584 -5.91 -17.98 21.57
C GLY A 584 -6.10 -16.49 21.23
N GLN A 585 -5.05 -15.66 21.34
CA GLN A 585 -5.08 -14.25 20.93
C GLN A 585 -4.81 -14.12 19.43
N SER A 586 -5.47 -13.16 18.78
CA SER A 586 -5.39 -12.97 17.31
C SER A 586 -5.92 -11.59 16.89
N PHE A 587 -5.68 -11.23 15.62
CA PHE A 587 -6.02 -9.95 15.02
C PHE A 587 -7.16 -10.17 14.03
N ASP A 588 -7.81 -9.06 13.66
CA ASP A 588 -8.68 -8.97 12.51
C ASP A 588 -8.02 -8.11 11.43
N LEU A 589 -7.62 -8.74 10.32
CA LEU A 589 -6.96 -8.08 9.19
C LEU A 589 -7.80 -6.94 8.59
N ILE A 590 -9.12 -7.06 8.64
CA ILE A 590 -10.05 -6.13 8.00
C ILE A 590 -10.27 -4.93 8.87
N SER A 591 -10.36 -5.15 10.17
CA SER A 591 -10.28 -4.08 11.16
C SER A 591 -8.97 -3.31 11.03
N LEU A 592 -7.83 -3.99 10.85
CA LEU A 592 -6.53 -3.35 10.62
C LEU A 592 -6.52 -2.50 9.33
N ASN A 593 -7.11 -2.97 8.23
CA ASN A 593 -7.18 -2.22 6.95
C ASN A 593 -8.00 -0.92 7.09
N ILE A 594 -9.17 -1.01 7.73
CA ILE A 594 -10.05 0.14 7.97
C ILE A 594 -9.34 1.14 8.89
N GLN A 595 -8.77 0.67 10.00
CA GLN A 595 -8.07 1.52 10.95
C GLN A 595 -6.83 2.18 10.32
N ARG A 596 -6.09 1.47 9.46
CA ARG A 596 -4.95 2.02 8.71
C ARG A 596 -5.37 3.11 7.72
N SER A 597 -6.51 2.95 7.04
CA SER A 597 -7.05 4.01 6.17
C SER A 597 -7.39 5.27 6.95
N ARG A 598 -7.91 5.14 8.18
CA ARG A 598 -8.21 6.26 9.09
C ARG A 598 -6.95 6.91 9.66
N ASP A 599 -5.94 6.11 10.02
CA ASP A 599 -4.60 6.56 10.43
C ASP A 599 -3.93 7.39 9.32
N HIS A 600 -4.06 6.96 8.07
CA HIS A 600 -3.54 7.65 6.90
C HIS A 600 -4.40 8.84 6.43
N ALA A 601 -5.52 9.08 7.12
CA ALA A 601 -6.51 10.11 6.79
C ALA A 601 -6.95 10.07 5.33
N VAL A 602 -7.18 8.87 4.81
CA VAL A 602 -7.72 8.68 3.46
C VAL A 602 -9.18 9.17 3.42
N PRO A 603 -9.57 9.97 2.42
CA PRO A 603 -10.95 10.41 2.26
C PRO A 603 -11.95 9.26 2.19
N GLY A 604 -13.21 9.53 2.59
CA GLY A 604 -14.31 8.56 2.53
C GLY A 604 -14.67 8.17 1.09
N TYR A 605 -15.48 7.12 0.96
CA TYR A 605 -15.85 6.48 -0.30
C TYR A 605 -16.23 7.47 -1.43
N ASN A 606 -17.17 8.39 -1.18
CA ASN A 606 -17.65 9.33 -2.20
C ASN A 606 -16.59 10.31 -2.71
N ALA A 607 -15.58 10.66 -1.90
CA ALA A 607 -14.49 11.52 -2.37
C ALA A 607 -13.72 10.83 -3.50
N TRP A 608 -13.51 9.52 -3.40
CA TRP A 608 -12.86 8.71 -4.41
C TRP A 608 -13.77 8.39 -5.60
N ARG A 609 -15.08 8.22 -5.37
CA ARG A 609 -16.07 8.17 -6.46
C ARG A 609 -15.99 9.40 -7.34
N LYS A 610 -16.00 10.58 -6.72
CA LYS A 610 -15.85 11.87 -7.41
C LYS A 610 -14.52 11.95 -8.17
N TYR A 611 -13.41 11.55 -7.55
CA TYR A 611 -12.09 11.48 -8.21
C TYR A 611 -12.13 10.62 -9.47
N CYS A 612 -12.75 9.45 -9.39
CA CYS A 612 -12.91 8.51 -10.50
C CYS A 612 -14.04 8.88 -11.48
N LYS A 613 -14.67 10.04 -11.34
CA LYS A 613 -15.82 10.50 -12.15
C LYS A 613 -17.00 9.52 -12.13
N LEU A 614 -17.14 8.81 -11.03
CA LEU A 614 -18.21 7.88 -10.78
C LEU A 614 -19.33 8.56 -9.97
N PRO A 615 -20.61 8.15 -10.11
CA PRO A 615 -21.71 8.73 -9.34
C PRO A 615 -21.47 8.61 -7.83
N CYS A 616 -21.67 9.70 -7.10
CA CYS A 616 -21.69 9.70 -5.64
C CYS A 616 -23.02 9.16 -5.11
N ALA A 617 -22.98 8.51 -3.96
CA ALA A 617 -24.16 8.07 -3.23
C ALA A 617 -24.58 9.12 -2.18
N PHE A 618 -25.84 9.52 -2.17
CA PHE A 618 -26.42 10.46 -1.20
C PHE A 618 -27.35 9.77 -0.18
N HIS A 619 -27.66 8.49 -0.43
CA HIS A 619 -28.49 7.66 0.45
C HIS A 619 -28.16 6.18 0.24
N PHE A 620 -28.62 5.32 1.14
CA PHE A 620 -28.42 3.87 1.08
C PHE A 620 -29.51 3.17 0.25
N GLY A 621 -29.59 3.50 -1.04
CA GLY A 621 -30.39 2.78 -2.03
C GLY A 621 -29.51 2.24 -3.15
N THR A 622 -30.01 1.32 -3.99
CA THR A 622 -29.32 0.87 -5.21
C THR A 622 -29.72 1.68 -6.45
N GLY A 623 -30.72 2.56 -6.32
CA GLY A 623 -31.23 3.41 -7.40
C GLY A 623 -30.40 4.67 -7.64
N PRO A 624 -30.86 5.55 -8.56
CA PRO A 624 -30.18 6.80 -8.87
C PRO A 624 -29.87 7.64 -7.63
N GLY A 625 -28.62 8.06 -7.48
CA GLY A 625 -28.14 8.81 -6.32
C GLY A 625 -27.87 7.95 -5.07
N GLY A 626 -27.94 6.62 -5.18
CA GLY A 626 -27.55 5.67 -4.15
C GLY A 626 -26.22 4.97 -4.44
N LEU A 627 -25.97 3.87 -3.74
CA LEU A 627 -24.86 2.93 -3.93
C LEU A 627 -25.14 2.02 -5.14
N VAL A 628 -25.07 2.60 -6.35
CA VAL A 628 -25.49 1.96 -7.61
C VAL A 628 -24.63 0.77 -8.04
N ASP A 629 -23.40 0.69 -7.55
CA ASP A 629 -22.48 -0.41 -7.88
C ASP A 629 -22.53 -1.54 -6.85
N HIS A 630 -23.43 -1.47 -5.86
CA HIS A 630 -23.55 -2.45 -4.79
C HIS A 630 -24.78 -3.33 -4.95
N SER A 631 -24.68 -4.58 -4.52
CA SER A 631 -25.84 -5.45 -4.39
C SER A 631 -26.80 -4.92 -3.29
N PRO A 632 -28.11 -5.21 -3.36
CA PRO A 632 -29.04 -4.84 -2.29
C PRO A 632 -28.61 -5.35 -0.90
N GLU A 633 -27.91 -6.49 -0.86
CA GLU A 633 -27.35 -7.04 0.37
C GLU A 633 -26.22 -6.19 0.93
N ASN A 634 -25.26 -5.80 0.11
CA ASN A 634 -24.13 -4.99 0.54
C ASN A 634 -24.59 -3.57 0.95
N VAL A 635 -25.56 -3.00 0.24
CA VAL A 635 -26.19 -1.71 0.64
C VAL A 635 -26.81 -1.82 2.03
N ARG A 636 -27.54 -2.90 2.33
CA ARG A 636 -28.15 -3.13 3.64
C ARG A 636 -27.11 -3.24 4.75
N LYS A 637 -26.03 -4.00 4.52
CA LYS A 637 -24.93 -4.15 5.49
C LYS A 637 -24.25 -2.80 5.76
N LEU A 638 -23.91 -2.05 4.72
CA LEU A 638 -23.30 -0.72 4.85
C LEU A 638 -24.22 0.28 5.58
N HIS A 639 -25.51 0.28 5.25
CA HIS A 639 -26.51 1.14 5.89
C HIS A 639 -26.65 0.85 7.40
N SER A 640 -26.50 -0.41 7.80
CA SER A 640 -26.64 -0.80 9.21
C SER A 640 -25.48 -0.33 10.08
N VAL A 641 -24.34 0.08 9.52
CA VAL A 641 -23.15 0.49 10.27
C VAL A 641 -22.73 1.95 10.04
N TYR A 642 -22.98 2.52 8.86
CA TYR A 642 -22.66 3.91 8.55
C TYR A 642 -23.92 4.78 8.53
N ARG A 643 -23.83 5.97 9.11
CA ARG A 643 -24.94 6.94 9.14
C ARG A 643 -25.13 7.66 7.81
N HIS A 644 -24.04 7.90 7.08
CA HIS A 644 -24.07 8.59 5.79
C HIS A 644 -23.09 7.93 4.79
N PRO A 645 -23.37 7.90 3.48
CA PRO A 645 -22.45 7.31 2.50
C PRO A 645 -21.05 7.95 2.43
N ASP A 646 -20.91 9.23 2.82
CA ASP A 646 -19.60 9.90 2.93
C ASP A 646 -18.74 9.36 4.09
N ASP A 647 -19.35 8.69 5.07
CA ASP A 647 -18.66 8.11 6.22
C ASP A 647 -18.06 6.75 5.90
N ILE A 648 -18.50 6.09 4.82
CA ILE A 648 -18.02 4.78 4.41
C ILE A 648 -16.50 4.86 4.18
N ASP A 649 -15.75 4.06 4.93
CA ASP A 649 -14.31 3.93 4.71
C ASP A 649 -14.05 3.32 3.32
N ILE A 650 -12.97 3.74 2.67
CA ILE A 650 -12.73 3.35 1.27
C ILE A 650 -12.63 1.83 1.08
N PHE A 651 -12.03 1.09 2.04
CA PHE A 651 -11.89 -0.37 1.95
C PHE A 651 -13.26 -1.07 1.89
N PRO A 652 -14.13 -0.98 2.92
CA PRO A 652 -15.45 -1.61 2.91
C PRO A 652 -16.33 -1.10 1.78
N GLY A 653 -16.24 0.19 1.42
CA GLY A 653 -16.99 0.75 0.30
C GLY A 653 -16.61 0.13 -1.04
N GLY A 654 -15.31 0.12 -1.38
CA GLY A 654 -14.83 -0.32 -2.69
C GLY A 654 -14.83 -1.83 -2.89
N ILE A 655 -14.53 -2.63 -1.85
CA ILE A 655 -14.53 -4.09 -1.98
C ILE A 655 -15.95 -4.69 -2.01
N SER A 656 -16.94 -3.94 -1.53
CA SER A 656 -18.35 -4.35 -1.57
C SER A 656 -19.04 -3.99 -2.89
N GLU A 657 -18.37 -3.27 -3.79
CA GLU A 657 -18.87 -3.01 -5.15
C GLU A 657 -18.89 -4.31 -5.96
N THR A 658 -19.82 -4.40 -6.91
CA THR A 658 -19.93 -5.50 -7.86
C THR A 658 -18.69 -5.50 -8.75
N PRO A 659 -17.97 -6.63 -8.89
CA PRO A 659 -16.79 -6.69 -9.73
C PRO A 659 -17.05 -6.29 -11.19
N LEU A 660 -16.04 -5.67 -11.80
CA LEU A 660 -16.03 -5.41 -13.25
C LEU A 660 -16.17 -6.72 -14.04
N PRO A 661 -16.75 -6.71 -15.26
CA PRO A 661 -16.89 -7.91 -16.07
C PRO A 661 -15.55 -8.64 -16.29
N GLY A 662 -15.47 -9.89 -15.82
CA GLY A 662 -14.25 -10.71 -15.90
C GLY A 662 -13.11 -10.30 -14.96
N GLY A 663 -13.37 -9.36 -14.04
CA GLY A 663 -12.45 -8.94 -12.98
C GLY A 663 -12.91 -9.38 -11.59
N VAL A 664 -12.12 -9.05 -10.58
CA VAL A 664 -12.39 -9.38 -9.15
C VAL A 664 -12.57 -8.14 -8.27
N ILE A 665 -12.52 -6.93 -8.84
CA ILE A 665 -12.73 -5.68 -8.13
C ILE A 665 -13.75 -4.79 -8.83
N GLY A 666 -14.48 -3.99 -8.05
CA GLY A 666 -15.49 -3.08 -8.58
C GLY A 666 -14.93 -1.81 -9.25
N PRO A 667 -15.80 -0.97 -9.85
CA PRO A 667 -15.40 0.20 -10.63
C PRO A 667 -14.46 1.18 -9.92
N LEU A 668 -14.66 1.44 -8.62
CA LEU A 668 -13.84 2.36 -7.85
C LEU A 668 -12.41 1.86 -7.72
N PHE A 669 -12.24 0.60 -7.29
CA PHE A 669 -10.91 0.01 -7.18
C PHE A 669 -10.29 -0.24 -8.55
N GLY A 670 -11.09 -0.59 -9.56
CA GLY A 670 -10.64 -0.67 -10.95
C GLY A 670 -10.02 0.64 -11.46
N CYS A 671 -10.65 1.78 -11.15
CA CYS A 671 -10.11 3.11 -11.44
C CYS A 671 -8.76 3.35 -10.74
N ILE A 672 -8.67 3.15 -9.42
CA ILE A 672 -7.47 3.50 -8.64
C ILE A 672 -6.30 2.54 -8.94
N VAL A 673 -6.57 1.22 -8.95
CA VAL A 673 -5.58 0.18 -9.28
C VAL A 673 -5.13 0.35 -10.73
N GLY A 674 -6.07 0.49 -11.67
CA GLY A 674 -5.75 0.72 -13.08
C GLY A 674 -4.89 1.96 -13.30
N GLN A 675 -5.20 3.08 -12.63
CA GLN A 675 -4.39 4.30 -12.72
C GLN A 675 -3.01 4.14 -12.10
N GLN A 676 -2.87 3.45 -10.95
CA GLN A 676 -1.56 3.21 -10.35
C GLN A 676 -0.69 2.34 -11.26
N PHE A 677 -1.19 1.22 -11.78
CA PHE A 677 -0.43 0.40 -12.73
C PHE A 677 -0.12 1.14 -14.03
N LEU A 678 -1.00 2.02 -14.50
CA LEU A 678 -0.70 2.85 -15.67
C LEU A 678 0.46 3.81 -15.39
N ASN A 679 0.50 4.38 -14.18
CA ASN A 679 1.62 5.23 -13.74
C ASN A 679 2.91 4.44 -13.56
N LEU A 680 2.85 3.21 -13.03
CA LEU A 680 4.01 2.33 -12.93
C LEU A 680 4.56 1.96 -14.31
N LYS A 681 3.69 1.78 -15.30
CA LYS A 681 4.07 1.51 -16.69
C LYS A 681 4.69 2.73 -17.37
N LYS A 682 4.06 3.91 -17.24
CA LYS A 682 4.47 5.14 -17.93
C LYS A 682 5.56 5.92 -17.21
N GLY A 683 5.63 5.89 -15.90
CA GLY A 683 6.63 6.60 -15.11
C GLY A 683 7.92 5.80 -14.90
N ASP A 684 8.01 4.58 -15.43
CA ASP A 684 9.20 3.74 -15.33
C ASP A 684 10.06 3.82 -16.61
N ARG A 685 11.21 4.51 -16.52
CA ARG A 685 12.21 4.66 -17.59
C ARG A 685 12.74 3.32 -18.08
N PHE A 686 12.71 2.31 -17.22
CA PHE A 686 13.27 1.00 -17.50
C PHE A 686 12.17 -0.04 -17.77
N TYR A 687 10.89 0.34 -17.87
CA TYR A 687 9.78 -0.57 -18.20
C TYR A 687 10.14 -1.46 -19.40
N TYR A 688 9.88 -2.77 -19.28
CA TYR A 688 10.50 -3.78 -20.13
C TYR A 688 10.20 -3.63 -21.64
N GLU A 689 9.10 -2.98 -22.04
CA GLU A 689 8.76 -2.72 -23.45
C GLU A 689 9.39 -1.44 -24.04
N ASN A 690 10.10 -0.64 -23.25
CA ASN A 690 10.72 0.61 -23.74
C ASN A 690 11.92 0.31 -24.67
N ALA A 691 11.95 0.98 -25.82
CA ALA A 691 13.00 0.83 -26.84
C ALA A 691 14.24 1.71 -26.61
N PHE A 692 14.57 2.04 -25.37
CA PHE A 692 15.70 2.94 -25.07
C PHE A 692 17.04 2.21 -25.23
N PRO A 693 18.01 2.74 -26.00
CA PRO A 693 19.27 2.03 -26.28
C PRO A 693 20.07 1.63 -25.03
N ASN A 694 20.06 2.48 -24.00
CA ASN A 694 20.85 2.23 -22.78
C ASN A 694 20.11 1.35 -21.76
N THR A 695 18.78 1.45 -21.65
CA THR A 695 18.04 0.79 -20.57
C THR A 695 17.15 -0.36 -21.04
N GLY A 696 16.71 -0.34 -22.30
CA GLY A 696 15.81 -1.31 -22.90
C GLY A 696 16.49 -2.63 -23.28
N PHE A 697 15.69 -3.64 -23.60
CA PHE A 697 16.15 -4.84 -24.29
C PHE A 697 16.30 -4.57 -25.79
N THR A 698 17.09 -5.38 -26.48
CA THR A 698 16.93 -5.47 -27.94
C THR A 698 15.59 -6.12 -28.28
N GLU A 699 15.10 -5.97 -29.52
CA GLU A 699 13.75 -6.44 -29.87
C GLU A 699 13.66 -7.96 -29.79
N ALA A 700 14.73 -8.65 -30.20
CA ALA A 700 14.84 -10.10 -30.08
C ALA A 700 14.83 -10.53 -28.61
N GLN A 701 15.62 -9.87 -27.75
CA GLN A 701 15.64 -10.12 -26.31
C GLN A 701 14.25 -9.89 -25.69
N LEU A 702 13.58 -8.80 -26.05
CA LEU A 702 12.22 -8.48 -25.59
C LEU A 702 11.22 -9.56 -26.00
N ASN A 703 11.24 -9.99 -27.27
CA ASN A 703 10.35 -11.04 -27.76
C ASN A 703 10.64 -12.40 -27.10
N SER A 704 11.89 -12.65 -26.68
CA SER A 704 12.25 -13.81 -25.86
C SER A 704 11.66 -13.71 -24.44
N VAL A 705 11.78 -12.55 -23.78
CA VAL A 705 11.17 -12.30 -22.46
C VAL A 705 9.64 -12.45 -22.50
N LYS A 706 8.98 -11.98 -23.57
CA LYS A 706 7.53 -12.07 -23.78
C LYS A 706 6.99 -13.50 -23.97
N LYS A 707 7.87 -14.50 -24.10
CA LYS A 707 7.46 -15.92 -24.13
C LYS A 707 7.32 -16.51 -22.73
N MET A 708 7.91 -15.88 -21.72
CA MET A 708 7.93 -16.43 -20.36
C MET A 708 6.55 -16.39 -19.72
N THR A 709 6.21 -17.47 -19.02
CA THR A 709 4.93 -17.63 -18.32
C THR A 709 5.18 -18.14 -16.91
N LEU A 710 4.21 -17.96 -16.00
CA LEU A 710 4.26 -18.59 -14.69
C LEU A 710 4.36 -20.12 -14.81
N GLY A 711 3.65 -20.73 -15.77
CA GLY A 711 3.71 -22.17 -16.01
C GLY A 711 5.11 -22.67 -16.31
N LYS A 712 5.85 -21.93 -17.17
CA LYS A 712 7.26 -22.22 -17.44
C LYS A 712 8.13 -22.17 -16.17
N LEU A 713 7.97 -21.13 -15.35
CA LEU A 713 8.76 -20.98 -14.13
C LEU A 713 8.48 -22.10 -13.11
N LEU A 714 7.22 -22.52 -12.98
CA LEU A 714 6.84 -23.66 -12.12
C LEU A 714 7.46 -24.96 -12.62
N CYS A 715 7.42 -25.20 -13.94
CA CYS A 715 8.06 -26.35 -14.56
C CYS A 715 9.58 -26.39 -14.31
N LEU A 716 10.26 -25.25 -14.43
CA LEU A 716 11.71 -25.15 -14.23
C LEU A 716 12.12 -25.45 -12.79
N HIS A 717 11.39 -24.91 -11.81
CA HIS A 717 11.88 -24.83 -10.42
C HIS A 717 11.19 -25.77 -9.43
N PHE A 718 10.03 -26.32 -9.79
CA PHE A 718 9.27 -27.25 -8.94
C PHE A 718 9.18 -28.68 -9.51
N HIS A 719 9.87 -28.97 -10.62
CA HIS A 719 9.98 -30.31 -11.22
C HIS A 719 8.62 -30.99 -11.47
N LEU A 720 7.63 -30.20 -11.86
CA LEU A 720 6.30 -30.71 -12.17
C LEU A 720 6.32 -31.47 -13.50
N PRO A 721 5.58 -32.58 -13.65
CA PRO A 721 5.47 -33.28 -14.94
C PRO A 721 4.60 -32.49 -15.93
N HIS A 722 3.57 -31.83 -15.41
CA HIS A 722 2.61 -31.03 -16.15
C HIS A 722 2.07 -29.89 -15.28
N ILE A 723 1.61 -28.83 -15.91
CA ILE A 723 0.86 -27.74 -15.29
C ILE A 723 -0.08 -27.14 -16.32
N GLN A 724 -1.21 -26.57 -15.91
CA GLN A 724 -2.11 -25.89 -16.84
C GLN A 724 -1.40 -24.73 -17.58
N VAL A 725 -1.88 -24.42 -18.79
CA VAL A 725 -1.30 -23.39 -19.66
C VAL A 725 -1.20 -22.03 -18.94
N ASP A 726 -2.25 -21.65 -18.22
CA ASP A 726 -2.25 -20.49 -17.35
C ASP A 726 -2.48 -20.89 -15.89
N PRO A 727 -1.44 -20.88 -15.04
CA PRO A 727 -1.57 -21.23 -13.63
C PRO A 727 -2.44 -20.27 -12.81
N PHE A 728 -2.77 -19.07 -13.29
CA PHE A 728 -3.73 -18.18 -12.62
C PHE A 728 -5.17 -18.68 -12.71
N ARG A 729 -5.43 -19.63 -13.62
CA ARG A 729 -6.73 -20.26 -13.80
C ARG A 729 -6.74 -21.69 -13.32
N MET A 730 -7.92 -22.14 -12.90
CA MET A 730 -8.15 -23.53 -12.55
C MET A 730 -7.98 -24.44 -13.78
N PRO A 731 -7.54 -25.70 -13.59
CA PRO A 731 -7.46 -26.66 -14.68
C PRO A 731 -8.87 -27.04 -15.18
N HIS A 732 -9.10 -26.91 -16.48
CA HIS A 732 -10.34 -27.30 -17.15
C HIS A 732 -10.11 -27.54 -18.64
N ALA A 733 -11.14 -27.89 -19.43
CA ALA A 733 -10.99 -28.23 -20.85
C ALA A 733 -10.28 -27.15 -21.70
N MET A 734 -10.57 -25.87 -21.50
CA MET A 734 -9.89 -24.74 -22.19
C MET A 734 -8.57 -24.27 -21.52
N ASN A 735 -8.15 -24.89 -20.43
CA ASN A 735 -6.90 -24.61 -19.71
C ASN A 735 -6.32 -25.94 -19.19
N PRO A 736 -5.98 -26.88 -20.10
CA PRO A 736 -5.64 -28.24 -19.72
C PRO A 736 -4.24 -28.30 -19.09
N PRO A 737 -3.99 -29.23 -18.16
CA PRO A 737 -2.64 -29.61 -17.77
C PRO A 737 -1.82 -29.96 -19.01
N THR A 738 -0.69 -29.29 -19.17
CA THR A 738 0.18 -29.36 -20.34
C THR A 738 1.56 -29.87 -19.91
N PRO A 739 2.20 -30.79 -20.65
CA PRO A 739 3.55 -31.27 -20.33
C PRO A 739 4.56 -30.13 -20.26
N CYS A 740 5.44 -30.16 -19.26
CA CYS A 740 6.37 -29.05 -19.00
C CYS A 740 7.35 -28.74 -20.16
N GLY A 741 7.63 -29.70 -21.03
CA GLY A 741 8.46 -29.49 -22.23
C GLY A 741 7.82 -28.62 -23.32
N MET A 742 6.52 -28.34 -23.24
CA MET A 742 5.80 -27.52 -24.23
C MET A 742 5.89 -26.02 -23.96
N PHE A 743 6.30 -25.62 -22.75
CA PHE A 743 6.41 -24.21 -22.40
C PHE A 743 7.72 -23.61 -22.94
N PRO A 744 7.66 -22.48 -23.69
CA PRO A 744 8.85 -21.85 -24.22
C PRO A 744 9.75 -21.32 -23.10
N ASP A 745 11.06 -21.30 -23.34
CA ASP A 745 12.08 -20.73 -22.44
C ASP A 745 12.70 -19.48 -23.07
N LEU A 746 13.50 -18.78 -22.27
CA LEU A 746 14.37 -17.72 -22.74
C LEU A 746 15.39 -18.26 -23.75
N GLU A 747 15.51 -17.57 -24.88
CA GLU A 747 16.56 -17.77 -25.86
C GLU A 747 17.85 -17.04 -25.45
N PHE A 748 18.68 -17.69 -24.62
CA PHE A 748 19.87 -17.07 -24.03
C PHE A 748 20.95 -16.63 -25.03
N SER A 749 21.01 -17.22 -26.23
CA SER A 749 21.95 -16.82 -27.29
C SER A 749 21.82 -15.34 -27.66
N LEU A 750 20.67 -14.71 -27.41
CA LEU A 750 20.41 -13.29 -27.64
C LEU A 750 21.12 -12.36 -26.65
N TRP A 751 21.72 -12.89 -25.59
CA TRP A 751 22.56 -12.15 -24.62
C TRP A 751 24.06 -12.45 -24.78
N LYS A 752 24.46 -13.14 -25.86
CA LYS A 752 25.88 -13.36 -26.16
C LYS A 752 26.54 -12.04 -26.57
N ALA A 753 27.56 -11.63 -25.84
CA ALA A 753 28.33 -10.41 -26.05
C ALA A 753 29.57 -10.61 -26.93
#